data_AF-A0AAV4R6E6-F1
#
_entry.id   AF-A0AAV4R6E6-F1
#
_cell.length_a   1.000
_cell.length_b   1.000
_cell.length_c   1.000
_cell.angle_alpha   90.00
_cell.angle_beta   90.00
_cell.angle_gamma   90.00
#
_symmetry.space_group_name_H-M   'P 1'
#
loop_
_entity.id
_entity.type
_entity.pdbx_description
1 polymer ?
#
loop_
_entity_poly.entity_id
_entity_poly.type
_entity_poly.pdbx_seq_one_letter_code
_entity_poly.pdbx_strand_id
1 'polypeptide(L)'
;MNLDSLSFALSNISYSVANLTKKNFKSSVLEIYRLVANHGLEAERHLLRCLFSHVDFSGDGKSSGKDFHQTQLLIQECAFILHRPNFVSTFCYAIDCPLQQQKSLRPSSSLLSQLSKVLKLSSVQEIAFALALLYSSIPEHINHTVNFLKQKLPDFIKYICDQDSSSQEDSSDLPPVIAHLLLYQINCGNKDFGVSLEIKEKIHNKLSQDCSDKIPLQPYLYIDNLDPTMENIGNISKTSDDSFVEIIQEMGYNFTTSAEECKNNMAQIGLREIKASLVAKVISMMARSCTGLSDALPLQNMNNMSSMWGDNKEKSDTNQQATWNVEAFVQAVQDMNPALDWKEVVHELDNSEFLLKDRKGLKLLWQGLILGLGQETFPMDRMYRRWRNAEGQFSFFQQVLNCCDIVCLADYVHRPVLIDALKAPPEEDNRNISNWKSLDLIETLLYLSETPYFKEELFMFPSANCPDLLILGLIQTSRVINPLHQELLSSMIPVFLGNHPNSAIVFHLAWHSQYQSSTIRNIIMHAMADWYVRGDGDQTRLSRILDVAQDLKALSMLLNLTPFQFVIDLACLASRREYLKLDKWLTDKVRDHGESFVEACVSFLTRRSPQIMGGSVKEENLPKSALPSETLATMIGFLHSLAPSISQELSEKILTMVANCPAVLNKNRLPPPGVVKTSQGLQSVLSSSAINTPTNSSVRKWENPDLAVLNAPSA
;
A
#
# COMPACT_ATOMS: atom_id res chain seq x y z
N MET A 1 -36.75 -21.04 16.92
CA MET A 1 -35.43 -21.28 16.33
C MET A 1 -35.23 -20.24 15.25
N ASN A 2 -34.44 -19.20 15.51
CA ASN A 2 -34.07 -18.22 14.48
C ASN A 2 -32.88 -18.82 13.72
N LEU A 3 -33.16 -19.51 12.61
CA LEU A 3 -32.09 -19.86 11.67
C LEU A 3 -31.57 -18.57 11.06
N ASP A 4 -30.25 -18.40 11.07
CA ASP A 4 -29.57 -17.34 10.33
C ASP A 4 -30.04 -17.34 8.87
N SER A 5 -30.26 -16.16 8.29
CA SER A 5 -30.84 -15.98 6.95
C SER A 5 -30.06 -16.76 5.88
N LEU A 6 -28.73 -16.83 6.04
CA LEU A 6 -27.86 -17.63 5.17
C LEU A 6 -28.09 -19.14 5.35
N SER A 7 -28.19 -19.64 6.58
CA SER A 7 -28.41 -21.07 6.86
C SER A 7 -29.72 -21.58 6.23
N PHE A 8 -30.76 -20.75 6.23
CA PHE A 8 -32.02 -21.04 5.55
C PHE A 8 -31.85 -21.08 4.02
N ALA A 9 -31.13 -20.13 3.44
CA ALA A 9 -30.84 -20.11 2.00
C ALA A 9 -30.04 -21.34 1.54
N LEU A 10 -29.00 -21.73 2.29
CA LEU A 10 -28.19 -22.92 1.99
C LEU A 10 -29.04 -24.20 2.05
N SER A 11 -29.91 -24.31 3.05
CA SER A 11 -30.85 -25.43 3.18
C SER A 11 -31.82 -25.50 1.98
N ASN A 12 -32.31 -24.35 1.51
CA ASN A 12 -33.19 -24.28 0.33
C ASN A 12 -32.46 -24.63 -0.97
N ILE A 13 -31.20 -24.24 -1.12
CA ILE A 13 -30.35 -24.65 -2.25
C ILE A 13 -30.19 -26.17 -2.25
N SER A 14 -29.80 -26.75 -1.11
CA SER A 14 -29.64 -28.20 -0.94
C SER A 14 -30.95 -28.95 -1.28
N TYR A 15 -32.08 -28.49 -0.74
CA TYR A 15 -33.39 -29.07 -1.03
C TYR A 15 -33.79 -28.97 -2.51
N SER A 16 -33.54 -27.81 -3.13
CA SER A 16 -33.87 -27.56 -4.53
C SER A 16 -33.04 -28.44 -5.47
N VAL A 17 -31.74 -28.60 -5.19
CA VAL A 17 -30.82 -29.46 -5.96
C VAL A 17 -31.20 -30.94 -5.83
N ALA A 18 -31.50 -31.41 -4.61
CA ALA A 18 -31.87 -32.80 -4.37
C ALA A 18 -33.16 -33.21 -5.12
N ASN A 19 -34.08 -32.27 -5.32
CA ASN A 19 -35.40 -32.50 -5.91
C ASN A 19 -35.57 -31.96 -7.34
N LEU A 20 -34.48 -31.77 -8.09
CA LEU A 20 -34.56 -31.35 -9.50
C LEU A 20 -35.25 -32.42 -10.36
N THR A 21 -36.26 -31.99 -11.11
CA THR A 21 -37.04 -32.80 -12.04
C THR A 21 -37.38 -31.99 -13.28
N LYS A 22 -37.87 -32.65 -14.33
CA LYS A 22 -38.24 -31.98 -15.59
C LYS A 22 -39.29 -30.88 -15.39
N LYS A 23 -40.19 -31.05 -14.42
CA LYS A 23 -41.31 -30.14 -14.16
C LYS A 23 -40.88 -28.87 -13.43
N ASN A 24 -39.97 -28.98 -12.47
CA ASN A 24 -39.53 -27.86 -11.63
C ASN A 24 -38.17 -27.28 -12.03
N PHE A 25 -37.46 -27.86 -13.01
CA PHE A 25 -36.10 -27.46 -13.38
C PHE A 25 -35.94 -25.94 -13.54
N LYS A 26 -36.74 -25.32 -14.41
CA LYS A 26 -36.63 -23.88 -14.69
C LYS A 26 -36.92 -23.01 -13.45
N SER A 27 -37.96 -23.34 -12.69
CA SER A 27 -38.35 -22.57 -11.50
C SER A 27 -37.35 -22.74 -10.36
N SER A 28 -36.89 -23.96 -10.11
CA SER A 28 -35.91 -24.26 -9.06
C SER A 28 -34.55 -23.65 -9.38
N VAL A 29 -34.10 -23.70 -10.64
CA VAL A 29 -32.85 -23.07 -11.07
C VAL A 29 -32.90 -21.55 -10.91
N LEU A 30 -34.01 -20.90 -11.30
CA LEU A 30 -34.18 -19.46 -11.13
C LEU A 30 -34.14 -19.06 -9.65
N GLU A 31 -34.81 -19.82 -8.78
CA GLU A 31 -34.80 -19.55 -7.34
C GLU A 31 -33.41 -19.80 -6.72
N ILE A 32 -32.70 -20.86 -7.14
CA ILE A 32 -31.32 -21.11 -6.74
C ILE A 32 -30.44 -19.91 -7.10
N TYR A 33 -30.50 -19.40 -8.34
CA TYR A 33 -29.70 -18.24 -8.73
C TYR A 33 -30.08 -16.97 -7.97
N ARG A 34 -31.36 -16.78 -7.64
CA ARG A 34 -31.80 -15.67 -6.79
C ARG A 34 -31.19 -15.76 -5.39
N LEU A 35 -31.15 -16.95 -4.80
CA LEU A 35 -30.51 -17.18 -3.50
C LEU A 35 -29.00 -16.98 -3.57
N VAL A 36 -28.33 -17.46 -4.62
CA VAL A 36 -26.90 -17.24 -4.83
C VAL A 36 -26.58 -15.75 -4.98
N ALA A 37 -27.38 -15.01 -5.77
CA ALA A 37 -27.20 -13.57 -5.96
C ALA A 37 -27.35 -12.77 -4.64
N ASN A 38 -28.26 -13.20 -3.75
CA ASN A 38 -28.50 -12.51 -2.48
C ASN A 38 -27.46 -12.84 -1.39
N HIS A 39 -26.86 -14.04 -1.43
CA HIS A 39 -25.98 -14.55 -0.37
C HIS A 39 -24.50 -14.69 -0.80
N GLY A 40 -24.18 -14.39 -2.06
CA GLY A 40 -22.81 -14.28 -2.56
C GLY A 40 -22.07 -15.61 -2.65
N LEU A 41 -20.73 -15.53 -2.47
CA LEU A 41 -19.79 -16.62 -2.77
C LEU A 41 -20.01 -17.89 -1.95
N GLU A 42 -20.52 -17.76 -0.71
CA GLU A 42 -20.78 -18.92 0.14
C GLU A 42 -21.92 -19.79 -0.41
N ALA A 43 -22.97 -19.15 -0.94
CA ALA A 43 -24.08 -19.85 -1.57
C ALA A 43 -23.69 -20.48 -2.92
N GLU A 44 -22.85 -19.80 -3.72
CA GLU A 44 -22.26 -20.33 -4.95
C GLU A 44 -21.42 -21.58 -4.66
N ARG A 45 -20.54 -21.51 -3.64
CA ARG A 45 -19.72 -22.63 -3.18
C ARG A 45 -20.56 -23.81 -2.69
N HIS A 46 -21.63 -23.53 -1.94
CA HIS A 46 -22.54 -24.56 -1.47
C HIS A 46 -23.35 -25.20 -2.60
N LEU A 47 -23.83 -24.42 -3.57
CA LEU A 47 -24.52 -24.93 -4.77
C LEU A 47 -23.64 -25.95 -5.51
N LEU A 48 -22.38 -25.58 -5.78
CA LEU A 48 -21.46 -26.46 -6.50
C LEU A 48 -21.18 -27.75 -5.69
N ARG A 49 -20.95 -27.64 -4.38
CA ARG A 49 -20.82 -28.79 -3.48
C ARG A 49 -22.04 -29.71 -3.53
N CYS A 50 -23.25 -29.14 -3.46
CA CYS A 50 -24.49 -29.91 -3.56
C CYS A 50 -24.58 -30.65 -4.89
N LEU A 51 -24.31 -29.98 -6.02
CA LEU A 51 -24.37 -30.59 -7.34
C LEU A 51 -23.36 -31.72 -7.51
N PHE A 52 -22.08 -31.50 -7.17
CA PHE A 52 -21.07 -32.55 -7.18
C PHE A 52 -21.40 -33.71 -6.26
N SER A 53 -22.20 -33.51 -5.21
CA SER A 53 -22.57 -34.59 -4.29
C SER A 53 -23.76 -35.43 -4.75
N HIS A 54 -24.61 -34.90 -5.64
CA HIS A 54 -25.82 -35.58 -6.13
C HIS A 54 -25.64 -36.26 -7.50
N VAL A 55 -24.53 -36.00 -8.18
CA VAL A 55 -24.18 -36.60 -9.48
C VAL A 55 -23.31 -37.84 -9.27
N ASP A 56 -23.63 -38.94 -9.95
CA ASP A 56 -22.82 -40.16 -9.91
C ASP A 56 -21.77 -40.17 -11.03
N PHE A 57 -20.49 -40.18 -10.65
CA PHE A 57 -19.36 -40.18 -11.58
C PHE A 57 -18.87 -41.59 -11.96
N SER A 58 -19.49 -42.65 -11.46
CA SER A 58 -19.06 -44.03 -11.74
C SER A 58 -19.54 -44.60 -13.08
N GLY A 59 -20.50 -43.94 -13.75
CA GLY A 59 -21.16 -44.44 -14.97
C GLY A 59 -20.50 -44.03 -16.32
N ASP A 60 -21.01 -44.60 -17.41
CA ASP A 60 -20.49 -44.45 -18.79
C ASP A 60 -20.77 -43.08 -19.46
N GLY A 61 -21.08 -42.02 -18.69
CA GLY A 61 -21.37 -40.68 -19.23
C GLY A 61 -22.70 -40.54 -20.00
N LYS A 62 -23.46 -41.63 -20.15
CA LYS A 62 -24.84 -41.61 -20.68
C LYS A 62 -25.79 -41.24 -19.54
N SER A 63 -25.94 -39.95 -19.27
CA SER A 63 -26.87 -39.44 -18.25
C SER A 63 -28.32 -39.76 -18.65
N SER A 64 -28.81 -40.93 -18.26
CA SER A 64 -30.24 -41.30 -18.26
C SER A 64 -30.67 -41.74 -16.85
N GLY A 65 -29.84 -41.48 -15.84
CA GLY A 65 -30.04 -41.83 -14.45
C GLY A 65 -30.98 -40.88 -13.71
N LYS A 66 -31.19 -41.16 -12.42
CA LYS A 66 -32.03 -40.36 -11.50
C LYS A 66 -31.51 -38.94 -11.28
N ASP A 67 -30.23 -38.72 -11.56
CA ASP A 67 -29.45 -37.49 -11.38
C ASP A 67 -29.29 -36.69 -12.68
N PHE A 68 -30.06 -37.00 -13.74
CA PHE A 68 -29.94 -36.34 -15.04
C PHE A 68 -30.02 -34.81 -14.93
N HIS A 69 -30.96 -34.29 -14.14
CA HIS A 69 -31.22 -32.85 -14.08
C HIS A 69 -30.15 -32.13 -13.26
N GLN A 70 -29.64 -32.78 -12.21
CA GLN A 70 -28.49 -32.36 -11.43
C GLN A 70 -27.24 -32.33 -12.30
N THR A 71 -27.04 -33.35 -13.15
CA THR A 71 -25.93 -33.41 -14.11
C THR A 71 -26.02 -32.27 -15.12
N GLN A 72 -27.21 -31.99 -15.67
CA GLN A 72 -27.39 -30.87 -16.62
C GLN A 72 -27.10 -29.51 -15.98
N LEU A 73 -27.56 -29.28 -14.75
CA LEU A 73 -27.25 -28.04 -14.03
C LEU A 73 -25.76 -27.96 -13.69
N LEU A 74 -25.14 -29.08 -13.29
CA LEU A 74 -23.70 -29.12 -13.00
C LEU A 74 -22.86 -28.81 -14.24
N ILE A 75 -23.24 -29.28 -15.43
CA ILE A 75 -22.57 -28.93 -16.69
C ILE A 75 -22.64 -27.42 -16.95
N GLN A 76 -23.81 -26.80 -16.70
CA GLN A 76 -23.98 -25.35 -16.84
C GLN A 76 -23.11 -24.58 -15.84
N GLU A 77 -23.12 -24.97 -14.57
CA GLU A 77 -22.31 -24.35 -13.53
C GLU A 77 -20.81 -24.52 -13.78
N CYS A 78 -20.37 -25.68 -14.26
CA CYS A 78 -18.98 -25.93 -14.62
C CYS A 78 -18.51 -25.04 -15.78
N ALA A 79 -19.36 -24.74 -16.75
CA ALA A 79 -19.04 -23.80 -17.82
C ALA A 79 -18.99 -22.34 -17.32
N PHE A 80 -19.88 -21.98 -16.40
CA PHE A 80 -19.95 -20.64 -15.82
C PHE A 80 -18.74 -20.35 -14.91
N ILE A 81 -18.38 -21.28 -14.02
CA ILE A 81 -17.38 -21.05 -12.99
C ILE A 81 -15.96 -20.86 -13.53
N LEU A 82 -15.63 -21.36 -14.72
CA LEU A 82 -14.32 -21.20 -15.35
C LEU A 82 -13.95 -19.73 -15.62
N HIS A 83 -14.95 -18.85 -15.68
CA HIS A 83 -14.78 -17.41 -15.89
C HIS A 83 -14.75 -16.61 -14.58
N ARG A 84 -14.81 -17.30 -13.42
CA ARG A 84 -14.91 -16.67 -12.10
C ARG A 84 -13.55 -16.74 -11.38
N PRO A 85 -13.13 -15.69 -10.64
CA PRO A 85 -11.82 -15.65 -9.98
C PRO A 85 -11.68 -16.67 -8.84
N ASN A 86 -12.80 -17.10 -8.23
CA ASN A 86 -12.84 -18.10 -7.15
C ASN A 86 -12.96 -19.55 -7.66
N PHE A 87 -12.75 -19.80 -8.96
CA PHE A 87 -12.88 -21.11 -9.59
C PHE A 87 -12.16 -22.23 -8.83
N VAL A 88 -10.85 -22.05 -8.59
CA VAL A 88 -10.00 -23.08 -7.98
C VAL A 88 -10.49 -23.45 -6.59
N SER A 89 -10.71 -22.46 -5.73
CA SER A 89 -11.16 -22.67 -4.35
C SER A 89 -12.53 -23.34 -4.27
N THR A 90 -13.46 -22.93 -5.14
CA THR A 90 -14.83 -23.44 -5.11
C THR A 90 -14.92 -24.86 -5.66
N PHE A 91 -14.19 -25.16 -6.74
CA PHE A 91 -14.11 -26.51 -7.30
C PHE A 91 -13.40 -27.49 -6.35
N CYS A 92 -12.21 -27.15 -5.82
CA CYS A 92 -11.49 -28.00 -4.87
C CYS A 92 -12.33 -28.29 -3.63
N TYR A 93 -13.01 -27.28 -3.08
CA TYR A 93 -13.90 -27.48 -1.94
C TYR A 93 -15.05 -28.46 -2.23
N ALA A 94 -15.64 -28.40 -3.43
CA ALA A 94 -16.71 -29.32 -3.82
C ALA A 94 -16.24 -30.77 -3.95
N ILE A 95 -14.99 -30.99 -4.40
CA ILE A 95 -14.37 -32.31 -4.54
C ILE A 95 -13.85 -32.86 -3.21
N ASP A 96 -13.19 -32.03 -2.41
CA ASP A 96 -12.53 -32.43 -1.16
C ASP A 96 -13.53 -32.63 -0.01
N CYS A 97 -14.64 -31.88 -0.02
CA CYS A 97 -15.65 -31.89 1.04
C CYS A 97 -17.05 -32.30 0.52
N PRO A 98 -17.24 -33.48 -0.11
CA PRO A 98 -18.55 -33.87 -0.63
C PRO A 98 -19.55 -34.13 0.51
N LEU A 99 -20.86 -34.11 0.20
CA LEU A 99 -21.90 -34.51 1.16
C LEU A 99 -21.87 -36.04 1.36
N GLN A 100 -22.33 -36.51 2.51
CA GLN A 100 -22.26 -37.92 2.94
C GLN A 100 -22.86 -38.95 1.95
N GLN A 101 -23.75 -38.50 1.07
CA GLN A 101 -24.42 -39.34 0.08
C GLN A 101 -23.51 -39.71 -1.11
N GLN A 102 -22.45 -38.93 -1.33
CA GLN A 102 -21.55 -39.11 -2.46
C GLN A 102 -20.53 -40.22 -2.20
N LYS A 103 -20.44 -41.16 -3.14
CA LYS A 103 -19.56 -42.34 -3.07
C LYS A 103 -18.58 -42.44 -4.24
N SER A 104 -18.82 -41.71 -5.33
CA SER A 104 -18.06 -41.79 -6.58
C SER A 104 -16.86 -40.84 -6.63
N LEU A 105 -16.89 -39.71 -5.92
CA LEU A 105 -15.79 -38.74 -5.81
C LEU A 105 -14.72 -39.19 -4.81
N ARG A 106 -14.00 -40.28 -5.14
CA ARG A 106 -12.85 -40.74 -4.37
C ARG A 106 -11.55 -40.49 -5.14
N PRO A 107 -10.42 -40.23 -4.45
CA PRO A 107 -9.12 -40.14 -5.11
C PRO A 107 -8.83 -41.41 -5.92
N SER A 108 -8.69 -41.25 -7.22
CA SER A 108 -8.37 -42.34 -8.15
C SER A 108 -7.73 -41.80 -9.40
N SER A 109 -6.95 -42.64 -10.09
CA SER A 109 -6.35 -42.29 -11.39
C SER A 109 -7.38 -42.05 -12.50
N SER A 110 -8.59 -42.60 -12.35
CA SER A 110 -9.68 -42.44 -13.31
C SER A 110 -10.59 -41.24 -13.04
N LEU A 111 -10.44 -40.54 -11.92
CA LEU A 111 -11.37 -39.50 -11.48
C LEU A 111 -11.55 -38.39 -12.52
N LEU A 112 -10.46 -37.79 -13.00
CA LEU A 112 -10.52 -36.72 -14.01
C LEU A 112 -11.12 -37.22 -15.34
N SER A 113 -10.78 -38.44 -15.74
CA SER A 113 -11.35 -39.09 -16.92
C SER A 113 -12.85 -39.36 -16.78
N GLN A 114 -13.32 -39.68 -15.56
CA GLN A 114 -14.74 -39.88 -15.26
C GLN A 114 -15.50 -38.54 -15.21
N LEU A 115 -14.94 -37.53 -14.55
CA LEU A 115 -15.46 -36.17 -14.54
C LEU A 115 -15.63 -35.64 -15.97
N SER A 116 -14.60 -35.79 -16.80
CA SER A 116 -14.64 -35.39 -18.21
C SER A 116 -15.79 -36.05 -18.97
N LYS A 117 -15.95 -37.37 -18.84
CA LYS A 117 -17.00 -38.13 -19.53
C LYS A 117 -18.41 -37.72 -19.09
N VAL A 118 -18.63 -37.53 -17.79
CA VAL A 118 -19.95 -37.21 -17.24
C VAL A 118 -20.34 -35.76 -17.53
N LEU A 119 -19.39 -34.84 -17.37
CA LEU A 119 -19.61 -33.41 -17.60
C LEU A 119 -19.46 -33.01 -19.08
N LYS A 120 -19.00 -33.92 -19.94
CA LYS A 120 -18.74 -33.68 -21.37
C LYS A 120 -17.77 -32.52 -21.58
N LEU A 121 -16.67 -32.54 -20.83
CA LEU A 121 -15.67 -31.47 -20.85
C LEU A 121 -14.96 -31.41 -22.21
N SER A 122 -14.73 -30.19 -22.72
CA SER A 122 -13.79 -29.99 -23.82
C SER A 122 -12.35 -30.17 -23.35
N SER A 123 -11.39 -30.35 -24.28
CA SER A 123 -9.97 -30.49 -23.91
C SER A 123 -9.44 -29.30 -23.11
N VAL A 124 -9.93 -28.08 -23.37
CA VAL A 124 -9.59 -26.88 -22.59
C VAL A 124 -10.13 -26.98 -21.16
N GLN A 125 -11.38 -27.44 -21.00
CA GLN A 125 -12.01 -27.61 -19.69
C GLN A 125 -11.34 -28.73 -18.89
N GLU A 126 -10.99 -29.86 -19.53
CA GLU A 126 -10.26 -30.96 -18.89
C GLU A 126 -8.97 -30.47 -18.25
N ILE A 127 -8.18 -29.68 -18.98
CA ILE A 127 -6.93 -29.10 -18.47
C ILE A 127 -7.21 -28.07 -17.37
N ALA A 128 -8.21 -27.22 -17.52
CA ALA A 128 -8.57 -26.23 -16.50
C ALA A 128 -8.92 -26.87 -15.15
N PHE A 129 -9.79 -27.90 -15.16
CA PHE A 129 -10.17 -28.62 -13.95
C PHE A 129 -9.00 -29.44 -13.38
N ALA A 130 -8.13 -30.01 -14.22
CA ALA A 130 -6.91 -30.67 -13.76
C ALA A 130 -5.94 -29.67 -13.09
N LEU A 131 -5.70 -28.50 -13.69
CA LEU A 131 -4.86 -27.45 -13.10
C LEU A 131 -5.42 -26.94 -11.76
N ALA A 132 -6.75 -26.79 -11.64
CA ALA A 132 -7.38 -26.44 -10.37
C ALA A 132 -7.18 -27.52 -9.31
N LEU A 133 -7.31 -28.80 -9.66
CA LEU A 133 -7.19 -29.91 -8.72
C LEU A 133 -5.78 -30.08 -8.12
N LEU A 134 -4.76 -29.44 -8.70
CA LEU A 134 -3.41 -29.35 -8.10
C LEU A 134 -3.40 -28.62 -6.75
N TYR A 135 -4.42 -27.81 -6.46
CA TYR A 135 -4.62 -27.06 -5.21
C TYR A 135 -5.60 -27.75 -4.25
N SER A 136 -5.93 -29.02 -4.48
CA SER A 136 -6.74 -29.82 -3.55
C SER A 136 -6.03 -29.93 -2.19
N SER A 137 -6.81 -29.98 -1.11
CA SER A 137 -6.34 -30.27 0.24
C SER A 137 -5.96 -31.74 0.46
N ILE A 138 -6.31 -32.63 -0.47
CA ILE A 138 -6.07 -34.08 -0.40
C ILE A 138 -4.85 -34.45 -1.28
N PRO A 139 -3.73 -34.90 -0.70
CA PRO A 139 -2.50 -35.21 -1.46
C PRO A 139 -2.67 -36.27 -2.55
N GLU A 140 -3.57 -37.23 -2.35
CA GLU A 140 -3.86 -38.27 -3.35
C GLU A 140 -4.49 -37.69 -4.62
N HIS A 141 -5.39 -36.70 -4.52
CA HIS A 141 -5.95 -36.01 -5.69
C HIS A 141 -4.84 -35.31 -6.48
N ILE A 142 -3.92 -34.65 -5.77
CA ILE A 142 -2.76 -33.99 -6.38
C ILE A 142 -1.90 -34.99 -7.16
N ASN A 143 -1.51 -36.12 -6.54
CA ASN A 143 -0.62 -37.10 -7.18
C ASN A 143 -1.22 -37.69 -8.46
N HIS A 144 -2.50 -38.04 -8.44
CA HIS A 144 -3.20 -38.54 -9.62
C HIS A 144 -3.33 -37.47 -10.73
N THR A 145 -3.55 -36.22 -10.33
CA THR A 145 -3.65 -35.08 -11.24
C THR A 145 -2.32 -34.80 -11.94
N VAL A 146 -1.20 -34.89 -11.23
CA VAL A 146 0.14 -34.75 -11.83
C VAL A 146 0.37 -35.80 -12.91
N ASN A 147 0.01 -37.06 -12.64
CA ASN A 147 0.15 -38.13 -13.63
C ASN A 147 -0.75 -37.91 -14.85
N PHE A 148 -1.97 -37.40 -14.65
CA PHE A 148 -2.87 -37.04 -15.74
C PHE A 148 -2.31 -35.89 -16.59
N LEU A 149 -1.83 -34.82 -15.96
CA LEU A 149 -1.23 -33.66 -16.64
C LEU A 149 0.05 -34.04 -17.39
N LYS A 150 0.91 -34.90 -16.83
CA LYS A 150 2.10 -35.43 -17.53
C LYS A 150 1.77 -36.06 -18.89
N GLN A 151 0.60 -36.69 -19.01
CA GLN A 151 0.18 -37.35 -20.26
C GLN A 151 -0.51 -36.40 -21.23
N LYS A 152 -1.33 -35.45 -20.73
CA LYS A 152 -2.23 -34.64 -21.56
C LYS A 152 -1.74 -33.22 -21.83
N LEU A 153 -0.95 -32.65 -20.92
CA LEU A 153 -0.52 -31.26 -20.99
C LEU A 153 0.42 -30.99 -22.18
N PRO A 154 1.43 -31.84 -22.49
CA PRO A 154 2.32 -31.59 -23.64
C PRO A 154 1.57 -31.55 -24.97
N ASP A 155 0.61 -32.46 -25.17
CA ASP A 155 -0.20 -32.52 -26.40
C ASP A 155 -1.18 -31.34 -26.48
N PHE A 156 -1.73 -30.90 -25.35
CA PHE A 156 -2.58 -29.71 -25.28
C PHE A 156 -1.82 -28.42 -25.62
N ILE A 157 -0.58 -28.26 -25.12
CA ILE A 157 0.24 -27.10 -25.44
C ILE A 157 0.58 -27.07 -26.93
N LYS A 158 0.92 -28.22 -27.53
CA LYS A 158 1.12 -28.32 -28.99
C LYS A 158 -0.14 -27.92 -29.75
N TYR A 159 -1.31 -28.44 -29.34
CA TYR A 159 -2.59 -28.06 -29.93
C TYR A 159 -2.85 -26.54 -29.86
N ILE A 160 -2.53 -25.87 -28.76
CA ILE A 160 -2.65 -24.40 -28.65
C ILE A 160 -1.67 -23.68 -29.58
N CYS A 161 -0.43 -24.16 -29.67
CA CYS A 161 0.62 -23.52 -30.48
C CYS A 161 0.42 -23.71 -31.98
N ASP A 162 -0.18 -24.82 -32.41
CA ASP A 162 -0.36 -25.22 -33.82
C ASP A 162 -1.67 -24.68 -34.44
N GLN A 163 -2.50 -23.93 -33.70
CA GLN A 163 -3.69 -23.26 -34.25
C GLN A 163 -3.26 -22.07 -35.13
N ASP A 164 -3.12 -22.32 -36.44
CA ASP A 164 -2.82 -21.31 -37.45
C ASP A 164 -3.88 -20.19 -37.46
N SER A 165 -3.39 -18.94 -37.53
CA SER A 165 -4.17 -17.68 -37.50
C SER A 165 -5.06 -17.44 -38.74
N SER A 166 -5.31 -18.48 -39.55
CA SER A 166 -5.91 -18.37 -40.88
C SER A 166 -7.39 -18.76 -40.97
N SER A 167 -8.01 -19.25 -39.90
CA SER A 167 -9.46 -19.49 -39.84
C SER A 167 -10.11 -18.49 -38.88
N GLN A 168 -10.68 -17.42 -39.45
CA GLN A 168 -11.34 -16.31 -38.77
C GLN A 168 -12.70 -16.65 -38.11
N GLU A 169 -12.98 -17.92 -37.84
CA GLU A 169 -14.21 -18.33 -37.16
C GLU A 169 -13.83 -19.18 -35.94
N ASP A 170 -14.04 -18.58 -34.76
CA ASP A 170 -13.83 -19.10 -33.42
C ASP A 170 -12.37 -19.44 -33.00
N SER A 171 -11.53 -18.40 -32.85
CA SER A 171 -10.39 -18.52 -31.92
C SER A 171 -10.97 -18.84 -30.55
N SER A 172 -10.81 -20.08 -30.07
CA SER A 172 -11.25 -20.45 -28.72
C SER A 172 -10.40 -19.67 -27.72
N ASP A 173 -10.90 -18.50 -27.31
CA ASP A 173 -10.27 -17.62 -26.33
C ASP A 173 -10.02 -18.41 -25.05
N LEU A 174 -8.75 -18.72 -24.77
CA LEU A 174 -8.36 -19.33 -23.49
C LEU A 174 -8.74 -18.35 -22.37
N PRO A 175 -9.62 -18.72 -21.43
CA PRO A 175 -10.01 -17.84 -20.34
C PRO A 175 -8.79 -17.37 -19.55
N PRO A 176 -8.71 -16.09 -19.12
CA PRO A 176 -7.53 -15.53 -18.45
C PRO A 176 -7.11 -16.30 -17.20
N VAL A 177 -8.08 -16.83 -16.45
CA VAL A 177 -7.80 -17.67 -15.25
C VAL A 177 -7.05 -18.95 -15.63
N ILE A 178 -7.38 -19.56 -16.77
CA ILE A 178 -6.73 -20.79 -17.22
C ILE A 178 -5.34 -20.49 -17.76
N ALA A 179 -5.18 -19.39 -18.52
CA ALA A 179 -3.88 -18.92 -18.98
C ALA A 179 -2.94 -18.62 -17.80
N HIS A 180 -3.46 -17.99 -16.74
CA HIS A 180 -2.73 -17.73 -15.49
C HIS A 180 -2.26 -19.02 -14.83
N LEU A 181 -3.17 -19.97 -14.60
CA LEU A 181 -2.84 -21.25 -13.97
C LEU A 181 -1.82 -22.05 -14.78
N LEU A 182 -1.94 -22.03 -16.11
CA LEU A 182 -1.02 -22.70 -17.01
C LEU A 182 0.38 -22.09 -16.95
N LEU A 183 0.48 -20.76 -17.10
CA LEU A 183 1.77 -20.06 -17.04
C LEU A 183 2.43 -20.19 -15.67
N TYR A 184 1.66 -20.09 -14.58
CA TYR A 184 2.16 -20.31 -13.22
C TYR A 184 2.75 -21.71 -13.06
N GLN A 185 2.04 -22.77 -13.49
CA GLN A 185 2.54 -24.14 -13.33
C GLN A 185 3.76 -24.43 -14.23
N ILE A 186 3.86 -23.77 -15.40
CA ILE A 186 5.00 -23.94 -16.32
C ILE A 186 6.25 -23.21 -15.82
N ASN A 187 6.08 -22.00 -15.26
CA ASN A 187 7.19 -21.10 -14.89
C ASN A 187 7.58 -21.20 -13.41
N CYS A 188 6.62 -21.40 -12.51
CA CYS A 188 6.80 -21.39 -11.05
C CYS A 188 6.46 -22.73 -10.38
N GLY A 189 5.94 -23.71 -11.12
CA GLY A 189 5.53 -24.99 -10.57
C GLY A 189 6.72 -25.87 -10.17
N ASN A 190 6.71 -26.39 -8.94
CA ASN A 190 7.73 -27.34 -8.43
C ASN A 190 7.57 -28.77 -8.94
N LYS A 191 6.60 -29.03 -9.81
CA LYS A 191 6.22 -30.37 -10.27
C LYS A 191 6.60 -30.54 -11.73
N ASP A 192 7.31 -31.62 -12.03
CA ASP A 192 7.61 -31.98 -13.41
C ASP A 192 6.33 -32.48 -14.11
N PHE A 193 5.95 -31.82 -15.20
CA PHE A 193 4.80 -32.20 -16.05
C PHE A 193 5.22 -32.75 -17.41
N GLY A 194 6.51 -33.07 -17.62
CA GLY A 194 7.00 -33.62 -18.89
C GLY A 194 7.00 -32.62 -20.06
N VAL A 195 7.00 -31.32 -19.76
CA VAL A 195 7.04 -30.24 -20.77
C VAL A 195 8.49 -29.85 -21.02
N SER A 196 8.99 -30.07 -22.24
CA SER A 196 10.36 -29.67 -22.62
C SER A 196 10.50 -28.15 -22.71
N LEU A 197 11.73 -27.64 -22.51
CA LEU A 197 12.05 -26.21 -22.57
C LEU A 197 11.58 -25.56 -23.89
N GLU A 198 11.72 -26.26 -25.01
CA GLU A 198 11.27 -25.79 -26.34
C GLU A 198 9.76 -25.55 -26.41
N ILE A 199 8.95 -26.37 -25.74
CA ILE A 199 7.49 -26.22 -25.70
C ILE A 199 7.11 -25.04 -24.79
N LYS A 200 7.87 -24.80 -23.72
CA LYS A 200 7.68 -23.65 -22.83
C LYS A 200 7.94 -22.32 -23.53
N GLU A 201 9.00 -22.22 -24.33
CA GLU A 201 9.30 -21.00 -25.09
C GLU A 201 8.24 -20.71 -26.16
N LYS A 202 7.76 -21.75 -26.86
CA LYS A 202 6.71 -21.59 -27.89
C LYS A 202 5.39 -21.08 -27.31
N ILE A 203 4.94 -21.64 -26.19
CA ILE A 203 3.68 -21.18 -25.56
C ILE A 203 3.82 -19.77 -25.00
N HIS A 204 4.99 -19.42 -24.47
CA HIS A 204 5.26 -18.09 -23.93
C HIS A 204 5.20 -17.03 -25.04
N ASN A 205 5.81 -17.29 -26.19
CA ASN A 205 5.75 -16.39 -27.36
C ASN A 205 4.33 -16.22 -27.88
N LYS A 206 3.56 -17.32 -27.99
CA LYS A 206 2.17 -17.29 -28.47
C LYS A 206 1.25 -16.54 -27.50
N LEU A 207 1.33 -16.82 -26.20
CA LEU A 207 0.51 -16.16 -25.17
C LEU A 207 0.92 -14.69 -24.94
N SER A 208 2.20 -14.34 -25.12
CA SER A 208 2.65 -12.94 -25.08
C SER A 208 2.01 -12.11 -26.21
N GLN A 209 1.90 -12.70 -27.41
CA GLN A 209 1.25 -12.06 -28.56
C GLN A 209 -0.28 -11.97 -28.43
N ASP A 210 -0.94 -13.02 -27.93
CA ASP A 210 -2.41 -13.08 -27.82
C ASP A 210 -2.95 -12.39 -26.55
N CYS A 211 -2.14 -12.21 -25.49
CA CYS A 211 -2.56 -11.65 -24.20
C CYS A 211 -1.86 -10.34 -23.80
N SER A 212 -1.23 -9.62 -24.75
CA SER A 212 -0.60 -8.29 -24.58
C SER A 212 -1.42 -7.33 -23.70
N ASP A 213 -2.74 -7.31 -23.92
CA ASP A 213 -3.65 -6.34 -23.30
C ASP A 213 -4.22 -6.80 -21.95
N LYS A 214 -3.91 -8.03 -21.50
CA LYS A 214 -4.44 -8.62 -20.25
C LYS A 214 -3.45 -8.42 -19.11
N ILE A 215 -3.58 -7.29 -18.41
CA ILE A 215 -2.77 -6.85 -17.25
C ILE A 215 -2.49 -7.97 -16.22
N PRO A 216 -3.45 -8.85 -15.83
CA PRO A 216 -3.19 -9.88 -14.80
C PRO A 216 -2.20 -10.98 -15.21
N LEU A 217 -1.91 -11.14 -16.51
CA LEU A 217 -1.02 -12.18 -17.04
C LEU A 217 0.40 -11.68 -17.29
N GLN A 218 0.61 -10.35 -17.34
CA GLN A 218 1.91 -9.74 -17.63
C GLN A 218 3.05 -10.22 -16.71
N PRO A 219 2.87 -10.39 -15.38
CA PRO A 219 3.96 -10.88 -14.52
C PRO A 219 4.50 -12.26 -14.93
N TYR A 220 3.66 -13.14 -15.46
CA TYR A 220 4.06 -14.49 -15.87
C TYR A 220 4.57 -14.57 -17.31
N LEU A 221 4.27 -13.55 -18.13
CA LEU A 221 4.74 -13.39 -19.51
C LEU A 221 6.07 -12.62 -19.60
N TYR A 222 6.55 -12.06 -18.49
CA TYR A 222 7.85 -11.40 -18.39
C TYR A 222 8.59 -11.98 -17.17
N ILE A 223 9.12 -13.19 -17.37
CA ILE A 223 9.75 -14.06 -16.35
C ILE A 223 10.83 -13.35 -15.52
N ASP A 224 11.44 -12.28 -16.05
CA ASP A 224 12.47 -11.50 -15.34
C ASP A 224 11.96 -10.71 -14.11
N ASN A 225 10.64 -10.65 -13.88
CA ASN A 225 10.03 -9.84 -12.80
C ASN A 225 8.98 -10.59 -11.95
N LEU A 226 9.06 -11.93 -11.84
CA LEU A 226 8.16 -12.64 -10.93
C LEU A 226 8.51 -12.38 -9.46
N ASP A 227 7.54 -11.78 -8.76
CA ASP A 227 7.56 -11.56 -7.32
C ASP A 227 7.66 -12.91 -6.59
N PRO A 228 8.63 -13.11 -5.68
CA PRO A 228 8.85 -14.38 -4.97
C PRO A 228 7.73 -14.74 -3.97
N THR A 229 6.67 -13.95 -3.89
CA THR A 229 5.52 -14.11 -2.98
C THR A 229 4.53 -15.19 -3.43
N MET A 230 4.67 -15.73 -4.64
CA MET A 230 3.78 -16.76 -5.19
C MET A 230 4.24 -18.21 -4.87
N GLU A 231 4.82 -18.43 -3.69
CA GLU A 231 4.94 -19.77 -3.10
C GLU A 231 3.71 -20.07 -2.22
N ASN A 232 3.23 -21.32 -2.26
CA ASN A 232 2.08 -21.79 -1.49
C ASN A 232 2.16 -21.40 0.00
N ILE A 233 1.15 -20.68 0.51
CA ILE A 233 0.86 -20.54 1.95
C ILE A 233 0.26 -21.86 2.49
N GLY A 234 0.85 -22.99 2.12
CA GLY A 234 0.34 -24.33 2.38
C GLY A 234 1.48 -25.31 2.63
N ASN A 235 1.69 -25.60 3.91
CA ASN A 235 2.60 -26.62 4.46
C ASN A 235 4.10 -26.34 4.29
N ILE A 236 4.66 -25.55 5.21
CA ILE A 236 6.09 -25.62 5.54
C ILE A 236 6.34 -27.00 6.15
N SER A 237 6.81 -27.97 5.35
CA SER A 237 7.42 -29.17 5.93
C SER A 237 8.71 -28.74 6.60
N LYS A 238 8.85 -28.95 7.92
CA LYS A 238 10.12 -28.72 8.63
C LYS A 238 11.24 -29.43 7.88
N THR A 239 12.22 -28.69 7.41
CA THR A 239 13.37 -29.23 6.69
C THR A 239 14.30 -29.94 7.67
N SER A 240 15.09 -30.92 7.23
CA SER A 240 16.11 -31.57 8.08
C SER A 240 17.05 -30.56 8.74
N ASP A 241 17.27 -29.41 8.10
CA ASP A 241 18.10 -28.31 8.58
C ASP A 241 17.50 -27.63 9.82
N ASP A 242 16.16 -27.52 9.90
CA ASP A 242 15.49 -26.87 11.05
C ASP A 242 15.67 -27.68 12.33
N SER A 243 15.69 -29.02 12.21
CA SER A 243 15.98 -29.91 13.35
C SER A 243 17.39 -29.72 13.89
N PHE A 244 18.39 -29.44 13.02
CA PHE A 244 19.76 -29.19 13.48
C PHE A 244 19.90 -27.86 14.21
N VAL A 245 19.20 -26.82 13.73
CA VAL A 245 19.19 -25.50 14.36
C VAL A 245 18.56 -25.56 15.75
N GLU A 246 17.43 -26.27 15.89
CA GLU A 246 16.77 -26.52 17.19
C GLU A 246 17.73 -27.24 18.17
N ILE A 247 18.40 -28.30 17.73
CA ILE A 247 19.37 -29.04 18.56
C ILE A 247 20.54 -28.15 19.00
N ILE A 248 21.11 -27.35 18.08
CA ILE A 248 22.21 -26.43 18.42
C ILE A 248 21.74 -25.40 19.44
N GLN A 249 20.53 -24.88 19.29
CA GLN A 249 19.94 -23.93 20.25
C GLN A 249 19.73 -24.58 21.62
N GLU A 250 19.30 -25.84 21.70
CA GLU A 250 19.13 -26.61 22.95
C GLU A 250 20.46 -26.90 23.66
N MET A 251 21.56 -27.12 22.90
CA MET A 251 22.90 -27.28 23.47
C MET A 251 23.44 -25.98 24.11
N GLY A 252 22.86 -24.83 23.76
CA GLY A 252 23.20 -23.53 24.32
C GLY A 252 24.64 -23.08 24.02
N TYR A 253 25.10 -22.06 24.75
CA TYR A 253 26.35 -21.34 24.46
C TYR A 253 27.61 -22.23 24.50
N ASN A 254 27.57 -23.35 25.24
CA ASN A 254 28.67 -24.31 25.33
C ASN A 254 29.03 -24.95 23.97
N PHE A 255 28.09 -24.96 23.02
CA PHE A 255 28.34 -25.45 21.66
C PHE A 255 29.48 -24.69 20.96
N THR A 256 29.64 -23.40 21.27
CA THR A 256 30.65 -22.52 20.65
C THR A 256 31.86 -22.24 21.54
N THR A 257 32.10 -23.00 22.62
CA THR A 257 33.18 -22.67 23.58
C THR A 257 34.55 -22.52 22.92
N SER A 258 34.88 -23.42 21.99
CA SER A 258 36.07 -23.38 21.14
C SER A 258 35.75 -23.93 19.74
N ALA A 259 36.59 -23.63 18.74
CA ALA A 259 36.39 -24.14 17.39
C ALA A 259 36.48 -25.68 17.34
N GLU A 260 37.35 -26.29 18.16
CA GLU A 260 37.48 -27.75 18.25
C GLU A 260 36.24 -28.41 18.84
N GLU A 261 35.71 -27.85 19.92
CA GLU A 261 34.50 -28.35 20.57
C GLU A 261 33.26 -28.17 19.68
N CYS A 262 33.17 -27.04 18.96
CA CYS A 262 32.13 -26.80 17.98
C CYS A 262 32.15 -27.86 16.86
N LYS A 263 33.32 -28.15 16.29
CA LYS A 263 33.49 -29.23 15.29
C LYS A 263 33.08 -30.60 15.83
N ASN A 264 33.47 -30.92 17.06
CA ASN A 264 33.12 -32.20 17.70
C ASN A 264 31.61 -32.33 17.91
N ASN A 265 30.95 -31.27 18.38
CA ASN A 265 29.50 -31.25 18.57
C ASN A 265 28.75 -31.35 17.23
N MET A 266 29.19 -30.64 16.18
CA MET A 266 28.63 -30.77 14.83
C MET A 266 28.74 -32.22 14.32
N ALA A 267 29.89 -32.86 14.50
CA ALA A 267 30.09 -34.26 14.11
C ALA A 267 29.18 -35.23 14.90
N GLN A 268 28.97 -35.01 16.20
CA GLN A 268 28.08 -35.83 17.05
C GLN A 268 26.61 -35.73 16.64
N ILE A 269 26.17 -34.56 16.20
CA ILE A 269 24.79 -34.33 15.70
C ILE A 269 24.59 -34.99 14.31
N GLY A 270 25.67 -35.44 13.66
CA GLY A 270 25.62 -36.07 12.34
C GLY A 270 25.68 -35.07 11.18
N LEU A 271 26.10 -33.82 11.43
CA LEU A 271 26.31 -32.80 10.39
C LEU A 271 27.58 -33.14 9.59
N ARG A 272 27.40 -33.88 8.48
CA ARG A 272 28.49 -34.25 7.58
C ARG A 272 28.68 -33.29 6.41
N GLU A 273 27.62 -32.61 5.98
CA GLU A 273 27.66 -31.62 4.89
C GLU A 273 27.16 -30.27 5.40
N ILE A 274 28.05 -29.28 5.42
CA ILE A 274 27.71 -27.90 5.80
C ILE A 274 27.33 -27.13 4.54
N LYS A 275 26.05 -26.80 4.41
CA LYS A 275 25.49 -25.98 3.33
C LYS A 275 25.34 -24.53 3.78
N ALA A 276 25.34 -23.61 2.80
CA ALA A 276 25.17 -22.18 3.06
C ALA A 276 23.86 -21.86 3.79
N SER A 277 22.76 -22.52 3.43
CA SER A 277 21.45 -22.39 4.07
C SER A 277 21.47 -22.70 5.56
N LEU A 278 22.15 -23.79 5.95
CA LEU A 278 22.27 -24.18 7.34
C LEU A 278 23.10 -23.16 8.14
N VAL A 279 24.25 -22.72 7.58
CA VAL A 279 25.10 -21.73 8.23
C VAL A 279 24.34 -20.41 8.44
N ALA A 280 23.60 -19.95 7.43
CA ALA A 280 22.77 -18.77 7.54
C ALA A 280 21.71 -18.91 8.65
N LYS A 281 21.01 -20.04 8.72
CA LYS A 281 20.02 -20.32 9.78
C LYS A 281 20.66 -20.36 11.17
N VAL A 282 21.82 -21.01 11.32
CA VAL A 282 22.52 -21.08 12.62
C VAL A 282 22.99 -19.69 13.07
N ILE A 283 23.60 -18.89 12.19
CA ILE A 283 24.01 -17.52 12.52
C ILE A 283 22.79 -16.65 12.86
N SER A 284 21.68 -16.80 12.13
CA SER A 284 20.41 -16.12 12.42
C SER A 284 19.88 -16.48 13.80
N MET A 285 19.90 -17.77 14.15
CA MET A 285 19.52 -18.28 15.46
C MET A 285 20.42 -17.72 16.56
N MET A 286 21.74 -17.70 16.36
CA MET A 286 22.70 -17.15 17.33
C MET A 286 22.47 -15.66 17.56
N ALA A 287 22.19 -14.90 16.50
CA ALA A 287 21.89 -13.47 16.61
C ALA A 287 20.57 -13.23 17.39
N ARG A 288 19.54 -14.05 17.15
CA ARG A 288 18.24 -13.99 17.84
C ARG A 288 18.30 -14.43 19.31
N SER A 289 19.21 -15.35 19.64
CA SER A 289 19.37 -15.97 20.97
C SER A 289 20.65 -15.54 21.69
N CYS A 290 21.22 -14.40 21.29
CA CYS A 290 22.47 -13.86 21.86
C CYS A 290 22.41 -13.61 23.37
N THR A 291 21.19 -13.55 23.94
CA THR A 291 20.93 -13.52 25.38
C THR A 291 19.70 -14.36 25.73
N GLY A 292 19.66 -14.92 26.92
CA GLY A 292 18.43 -15.51 27.48
C GLY A 292 18.27 -17.02 27.29
N LEU A 293 19.30 -17.75 26.85
CA LEU A 293 19.31 -19.21 26.98
C LEU A 293 19.66 -19.56 28.44
N SER A 294 18.75 -20.26 29.12
CA SER A 294 18.96 -20.83 30.46
C SER A 294 19.83 -22.09 30.40
N ASP A 295 20.49 -22.44 31.52
CA ASP A 295 21.44 -23.55 31.70
C ASP A 295 21.28 -24.72 30.71
N ALA A 296 22.26 -24.87 29.82
CA ALA A 296 22.33 -25.96 28.84
C ALA A 296 22.38 -27.33 29.53
N LEU A 297 21.59 -28.29 29.03
CA LEU A 297 21.67 -29.70 29.42
C LEU A 297 22.85 -30.36 28.68
N PRO A 298 23.89 -30.88 29.37
CA PRO A 298 24.96 -31.61 28.72
C PRO A 298 24.44 -32.92 28.10
N LEU A 299 24.81 -33.20 26.84
CA LEU A 299 24.44 -34.41 26.08
C LEU A 299 24.80 -35.76 26.73
N GLN A 300 25.63 -35.76 27.77
CA GLN A 300 26.06 -37.00 28.42
C GLN A 300 24.92 -37.76 29.13
N ASN A 301 23.74 -37.15 29.31
CA ASN A 301 22.64 -37.75 30.06
C ASN A 301 21.53 -38.42 29.24
N MET A 302 21.60 -38.42 27.89
CA MET A 302 20.51 -38.98 27.07
C MET A 302 20.40 -40.52 27.10
N ASN A 303 21.39 -41.21 27.68
CA ASN A 303 21.41 -42.68 27.81
C ASN A 303 20.99 -43.22 29.19
N ASN A 304 20.83 -42.37 30.23
CA ASN A 304 20.56 -42.83 31.60
C ASN A 304 19.32 -42.12 32.21
N MET A 305 18.12 -42.53 31.79
CA MET A 305 16.83 -42.04 32.33
C MET A 305 16.48 -42.62 33.72
N SER A 306 17.46 -43.09 34.52
CA SER A 306 17.21 -43.84 35.76
C SER A 306 17.82 -43.24 37.03
N SER A 307 18.33 -42.01 37.01
CA SER A 307 19.03 -41.43 38.18
C SER A 307 18.63 -40.01 38.55
N MET A 308 17.35 -39.64 38.37
CA MET A 308 16.86 -38.29 38.68
C MET A 308 16.44 -38.02 40.13
N TRP A 309 16.69 -38.92 41.10
CA TRP A 309 16.55 -38.63 42.54
C TRP A 309 17.89 -38.85 43.25
N GLY A 310 18.75 -37.84 43.18
CA GLY A 310 20.02 -37.78 43.90
C GLY A 310 20.36 -36.33 44.18
N ASP A 311 19.95 -35.87 45.36
CA ASP A 311 20.25 -34.56 45.91
C ASP A 311 21.77 -34.44 46.11
N ASN A 312 22.44 -33.59 45.32
CA ASN A 312 23.75 -33.07 45.68
C ASN A 312 24.00 -31.69 45.06
N LYS A 313 23.91 -30.68 45.91
CA LYS A 313 24.48 -29.35 45.73
C LYS A 313 26.00 -29.47 45.65
N GLU A 314 26.57 -29.44 44.47
CA GLU A 314 27.93 -28.93 44.27
C GLU A 314 27.92 -27.91 43.13
N LYS A 315 28.07 -26.63 43.51
CA LYS A 315 28.37 -25.55 42.58
C LYS A 315 29.73 -25.85 41.96
N SER A 316 29.74 -26.35 40.73
CA SER A 316 30.89 -26.22 39.87
C SER A 316 30.80 -24.84 39.21
N ASP A 317 31.77 -23.97 39.52
CA ASP A 317 32.06 -22.74 38.77
C ASP A 317 32.53 -23.12 37.36
N THR A 318 31.59 -23.60 36.55
CA THR A 318 31.83 -23.82 35.12
C THR A 318 31.69 -22.46 34.48
N ASN A 319 32.72 -22.05 33.74
CA ASN A 319 32.87 -20.75 33.09
C ASN A 319 31.82 -20.58 31.96
N GLN A 320 30.54 -20.41 32.33
CA GLN A 320 29.42 -20.37 31.40
C GLN A 320 29.53 -19.10 30.54
N GLN A 321 29.70 -19.29 29.23
CA GLN A 321 29.68 -18.18 28.29
C GLN A 321 28.31 -17.51 28.30
N ALA A 322 28.30 -16.18 28.43
CA ALA A 322 27.07 -15.39 28.48
C ALA A 322 26.42 -15.15 27.10
N THR A 323 27.09 -15.55 26.02
CA THR A 323 26.64 -15.39 24.62
C THR A 323 27.40 -16.35 23.70
N TRP A 324 26.97 -16.48 22.45
CA TRP A 324 27.61 -17.32 21.44
C TRP A 324 28.97 -16.77 21.02
N ASN A 325 29.96 -17.64 20.89
CA ASN A 325 31.25 -17.31 20.30
C ASN A 325 31.21 -17.59 18.79
N VAL A 326 30.85 -16.57 18.03
CA VAL A 326 30.72 -16.68 16.57
C VAL A 326 32.06 -16.91 15.89
N GLU A 327 33.17 -16.42 16.44
CA GLU A 327 34.49 -16.63 15.84
C GLU A 327 34.85 -18.12 15.85
N ALA A 328 34.59 -18.80 16.98
CA ALA A 328 34.77 -20.24 17.09
C ALA A 328 33.87 -21.02 16.11
N PHE A 329 32.62 -20.57 15.93
CA PHE A 329 31.69 -21.18 14.99
C PHE A 329 32.14 -21.00 13.52
N VAL A 330 32.51 -19.78 13.12
CA VAL A 330 32.98 -19.48 11.77
C VAL A 330 34.25 -20.27 11.46
N GLN A 331 35.20 -20.33 12.40
CA GLN A 331 36.42 -21.13 12.23
C GLN A 331 36.09 -22.62 12.08
N ALA A 332 35.18 -23.16 12.89
CA ALA A 332 34.74 -24.55 12.79
C ALA A 332 34.11 -24.86 11.41
N VAL A 333 33.26 -23.95 10.90
CA VAL A 333 32.64 -24.07 9.57
C VAL A 333 33.69 -24.02 8.46
N GLN A 334 34.64 -23.08 8.52
CA GLN A 334 35.71 -22.97 7.53
C GLN A 334 36.63 -24.19 7.51
N ASP A 335 36.94 -24.76 8.68
CA ASP A 335 37.76 -25.98 8.79
C ASP A 335 37.04 -27.22 8.21
N MET A 336 35.71 -27.31 8.39
CA MET A 336 34.91 -28.44 7.92
C MET A 336 34.54 -28.33 6.43
N ASN A 337 34.32 -27.11 5.92
CA ASN A 337 34.06 -26.85 4.51
C ASN A 337 34.78 -25.58 4.02
N PRO A 338 36.07 -25.68 3.65
CA PRO A 338 36.85 -24.54 3.15
C PRO A 338 36.36 -23.97 1.81
N ALA A 339 35.55 -24.73 1.06
CA ALA A 339 35.02 -24.35 -0.24
C ALA A 339 33.64 -23.65 -0.16
N LEU A 340 33.13 -23.40 1.05
CA LEU A 340 31.85 -22.73 1.25
C LEU A 340 31.90 -21.28 0.75
N ASP A 341 30.99 -20.92 -0.15
CA ASP A 341 30.81 -19.53 -0.58
C ASP A 341 29.99 -18.75 0.46
N TRP A 342 30.64 -17.81 1.13
CA TRP A 342 30.00 -16.96 2.13
C TRP A 342 29.07 -15.91 1.53
N LYS A 343 29.18 -15.60 0.23
CA LYS A 343 28.19 -14.76 -0.46
C LYS A 343 26.85 -15.48 -0.57
N GLU A 344 26.86 -16.79 -0.77
CA GLU A 344 25.65 -17.63 -0.71
C GLU A 344 25.11 -17.72 0.73
N VAL A 345 25.97 -17.73 1.76
CA VAL A 345 25.48 -17.62 3.16
C VAL A 345 24.74 -16.31 3.38
N VAL A 346 25.25 -15.18 2.87
CA VAL A 346 24.54 -13.88 2.93
C VAL A 346 23.24 -13.92 2.15
N HIS A 347 23.22 -14.59 0.98
CA HIS A 347 21.99 -14.81 0.23
C HIS A 347 20.95 -15.57 1.07
N GLU A 348 21.33 -16.68 1.70
CA GLU A 348 20.45 -17.55 2.49
C GLU A 348 20.02 -16.97 3.86
N LEU A 349 20.43 -15.74 4.21
CA LEU A 349 19.88 -15.04 5.38
C LEU A 349 18.37 -14.76 5.24
N ASP A 350 17.86 -14.77 4.00
CA ASP A 350 16.42 -14.77 3.72
C ASP A 350 15.78 -16.12 4.08
N ASN A 351 15.60 -16.33 5.39
CA ASN A 351 14.94 -17.50 5.95
C ASN A 351 13.83 -17.08 6.93
N SER A 352 12.84 -17.95 7.13
CA SER A 352 11.66 -17.67 7.96
C SER A 352 11.95 -17.40 9.44
N GLU A 353 13.12 -17.78 9.93
CA GLU A 353 13.51 -17.65 11.33
C GLU A 353 14.32 -16.39 11.65
N PHE A 354 14.80 -15.70 10.61
CA PHE A 354 15.61 -14.51 10.73
C PHE A 354 14.82 -13.38 11.39
N LEU A 355 15.29 -12.90 12.54
CA LEU A 355 14.73 -11.74 13.22
C LEU A 355 15.78 -11.11 14.15
N LEU A 356 16.11 -9.85 13.91
CA LEU A 356 17.02 -9.07 14.74
C LEU A 356 16.27 -8.18 15.72
N LYS A 357 16.44 -8.44 17.02
CA LYS A 357 15.73 -7.73 18.09
C LYS A 357 16.52 -6.56 18.65
N ASP A 358 17.84 -6.66 18.66
CA ASP A 358 18.70 -5.73 19.39
C ASP A 358 20.08 -5.54 18.74
N ARG A 359 20.80 -4.57 19.30
CA ARG A 359 22.15 -4.19 18.93
C ARG A 359 23.16 -5.34 19.09
N LYS A 360 22.99 -6.20 20.11
CA LYS A 360 23.91 -7.32 20.34
C LYS A 360 23.75 -8.38 19.25
N GLY A 361 22.51 -8.71 18.88
CA GLY A 361 22.23 -9.60 17.76
C GLY A 361 22.80 -9.09 16.44
N LEU A 362 22.66 -7.79 16.15
CA LEU A 362 23.26 -7.20 14.94
C LEU A 362 24.80 -7.31 14.96
N LYS A 363 25.44 -6.97 16.09
CA LYS A 363 26.91 -7.08 16.22
C LYS A 363 27.39 -8.50 15.96
N LEU A 364 26.70 -9.46 16.56
CA LEU A 364 27.00 -10.89 16.46
C LEU A 364 26.85 -11.41 15.03
N LEU A 365 25.73 -11.08 14.38
CA LEU A 365 25.48 -11.40 12.96
C LEU A 365 26.58 -10.79 12.08
N TRP A 366 26.82 -9.49 12.22
CA TRP A 366 27.75 -8.77 11.35
C TRP A 366 29.18 -9.27 11.50
N GLN A 367 29.64 -9.49 12.74
CA GLN A 367 30.95 -10.07 13.01
C GLN A 367 31.11 -11.45 12.36
N GLY A 368 30.09 -12.32 12.46
CA GLY A 368 30.13 -13.65 11.84
C GLY A 368 30.26 -13.62 10.33
N LEU A 369 29.46 -12.77 9.67
CA LEU A 369 29.48 -12.65 8.22
C LEU A 369 30.80 -12.07 7.71
N ILE A 370 31.33 -11.04 8.37
CA ILE A 370 32.61 -10.41 8.00
C ILE A 370 33.77 -11.39 8.19
N LEU A 371 33.80 -12.15 9.30
CA LEU A 371 34.83 -13.18 9.52
C LEU A 371 34.75 -14.30 8.48
N GLY A 372 33.53 -14.71 8.10
CA GLY A 372 33.31 -15.72 7.07
C GLY A 372 33.81 -15.28 5.69
N LEU A 373 33.47 -14.06 5.28
CA LEU A 373 33.91 -13.45 4.01
C LEU A 373 35.41 -13.12 3.99
N GLY A 374 36.02 -12.89 5.16
CA GLY A 374 37.45 -12.61 5.29
C GLY A 374 37.85 -11.28 4.64
N GLN A 375 38.54 -11.35 3.49
CA GLN A 375 38.99 -10.18 2.72
C GLN A 375 38.04 -9.80 1.57
N GLU A 376 36.97 -10.57 1.36
CA GLU A 376 36.02 -10.29 0.29
C GLU A 376 35.13 -9.10 0.62
N THR A 377 34.74 -8.34 -0.41
CA THR A 377 33.76 -7.26 -0.28
C THR A 377 32.39 -7.82 0.08
N PHE A 378 31.76 -7.27 1.11
CA PHE A 378 30.43 -7.70 1.53
C PHE A 378 29.38 -7.47 0.41
N PRO A 379 28.60 -8.50 0.02
CA PRO A 379 27.66 -8.42 -1.10
C PRO A 379 26.35 -7.75 -0.67
N MET A 380 26.39 -6.42 -0.50
CA MET A 380 25.22 -5.63 -0.05
C MET A 380 24.01 -5.73 -0.98
N ASP A 381 24.22 -6.01 -2.26
CA ASP A 381 23.16 -6.27 -3.23
C ASP A 381 22.22 -7.42 -2.79
N ARG A 382 22.75 -8.42 -2.05
CA ARG A 382 21.96 -9.52 -1.49
C ARG A 382 21.07 -9.10 -0.33
N MET A 383 21.40 -8.01 0.36
CA MET A 383 20.59 -7.44 1.44
C MET A 383 19.49 -6.51 0.91
N TYR A 384 19.75 -5.81 -0.20
CA TYR A 384 18.80 -4.90 -0.83
C TYR A 384 17.76 -5.59 -1.72
N ARG A 385 18.02 -6.83 -2.15
CA ARG A 385 17.03 -7.66 -2.87
C ARG A 385 15.76 -7.84 -2.03
N ARG A 386 14.64 -8.19 -2.65
CA ARG A 386 13.41 -8.51 -1.92
C ARG A 386 13.55 -9.85 -1.21
N TRP A 387 13.34 -9.88 0.10
CA TRP A 387 13.35 -11.10 0.89
C TRP A 387 11.96 -11.72 0.95
N ARG A 388 11.90 -13.05 1.01
CA ARG A 388 10.68 -13.82 1.34
C ARG A 388 10.25 -13.51 2.78
N ASN A 389 11.20 -13.42 3.70
CA ASN A 389 10.96 -12.98 5.06
C ASN A 389 11.07 -11.45 5.18
N ALA A 390 10.00 -10.74 4.83
CA ALA A 390 9.95 -9.29 4.92
C ALA A 390 10.11 -8.75 6.35
N GLU A 391 9.61 -9.46 7.37
CA GLU A 391 9.78 -9.11 8.78
C GLU A 391 11.26 -9.13 9.17
N GLY A 392 11.96 -10.19 8.76
CA GLY A 392 13.39 -10.35 8.97
C GLY A 392 14.20 -9.24 8.30
N GLN A 393 13.91 -8.96 7.02
CA GLN A 393 14.58 -7.91 6.27
C GLN A 393 14.36 -6.52 6.90
N PHE A 394 13.12 -6.21 7.28
CA PHE A 394 12.80 -4.97 7.98
C PHE A 394 13.57 -4.85 9.30
N SER A 395 13.61 -5.93 10.10
CA SER A 395 14.35 -5.94 11.37
C SER A 395 15.84 -5.66 11.19
N PHE A 396 16.44 -6.15 10.11
CA PHE A 396 17.83 -5.87 9.77
C PHE A 396 18.05 -4.38 9.49
N PHE A 397 17.30 -3.79 8.56
CA PHE A 397 17.47 -2.37 8.23
C PHE A 397 17.13 -1.47 9.42
N GLN A 398 16.13 -1.81 10.23
CA GLN A 398 15.81 -1.08 11.45
C GLN A 398 17.00 -1.07 12.43
N GLN A 399 17.63 -2.22 12.69
CA GLN A 399 18.77 -2.29 13.60
C GLN A 399 20.01 -1.59 13.03
N VAL A 400 20.26 -1.71 11.72
CA VAL A 400 21.37 -1.01 11.05
C VAL A 400 21.22 0.50 11.16
N LEU A 401 20.02 1.05 10.90
CA LEU A 401 19.74 2.48 11.01
C LEU A 401 19.81 2.98 12.46
N ASN A 402 19.49 2.13 13.44
CA ASN A 402 19.62 2.45 14.86
C ASN A 402 21.07 2.32 15.38
N CYS A 403 21.94 1.57 14.69
CA CYS A 403 23.30 1.22 15.12
C CYS A 403 24.33 1.48 14.01
N CYS A 404 24.33 2.70 13.45
CA CYS A 404 25.21 3.11 12.36
C CYS A 404 26.72 3.06 12.68
N ASP A 405 27.08 2.91 13.95
CA ASP A 405 28.46 2.72 14.38
C ASP A 405 28.97 1.30 14.17
N ILE A 406 28.08 0.31 14.11
CA ILE A 406 28.40 -1.09 13.79
C ILE A 406 28.45 -1.27 12.27
N VAL A 407 27.41 -0.81 11.58
CA VAL A 407 27.26 -0.96 10.13
C VAL A 407 26.84 0.37 9.53
N CYS A 408 27.66 0.92 8.64
CA CYS A 408 27.26 2.02 7.78
C CYS A 408 27.10 1.51 6.35
N LEU A 409 25.88 1.58 5.83
CA LEU A 409 25.51 1.14 4.48
C LEU A 409 26.28 1.90 3.40
N ALA A 410 26.68 3.15 3.69
CA ALA A 410 27.46 3.98 2.78
C ALA A 410 28.91 3.50 2.60
N ASP A 411 29.43 2.67 3.52
CA ASP A 411 30.79 2.10 3.42
C ASP A 411 30.90 1.01 2.34
N TYR A 412 29.77 0.56 1.80
CA TYR A 412 29.67 -0.49 0.80
C TYR A 412 29.20 0.05 -0.56
N VAL A 413 29.36 -0.76 -1.62
CA VAL A 413 28.90 -0.38 -2.96
C VAL A 413 27.38 -0.18 -2.95
N HIS A 414 26.95 1.01 -3.35
CA HIS A 414 25.55 1.41 -3.43
C HIS A 414 25.34 2.39 -4.58
N ARG A 415 24.10 2.55 -5.03
CA ARG A 415 23.70 3.64 -5.93
C ARG A 415 23.55 4.94 -5.12
N PRO A 416 24.39 5.97 -5.34
CA PRO A 416 24.32 7.19 -4.55
C PRO A 416 23.17 8.10 -5.02
N VAL A 417 22.56 8.82 -4.08
CA VAL A 417 21.65 9.94 -4.36
C VAL A 417 22.49 11.09 -4.93
N LEU A 418 22.13 11.56 -6.13
CA LEU A 418 22.83 12.68 -6.75
C LEU A 418 22.51 13.99 -6.02
N ILE A 419 23.55 14.61 -5.43
CA ILE A 419 23.45 15.85 -4.64
C ILE A 419 24.27 17.01 -5.21
N ASP A 420 24.97 16.84 -6.32
CA ASP A 420 25.92 17.81 -6.88
C ASP A 420 25.30 19.19 -7.18
N ALA A 421 23.98 19.21 -7.40
CA ALA A 421 23.25 20.44 -7.69
C ALA A 421 22.90 21.27 -6.43
N LEU A 422 23.05 20.72 -5.23
CA LEU A 422 22.66 21.38 -3.97
C LEU A 422 23.62 22.54 -3.65
N LYS A 423 23.04 23.67 -3.19
CA LYS A 423 23.82 24.85 -2.75
C LYS A 423 24.41 24.67 -1.36
N ALA A 424 23.67 23.98 -0.50
CA ALA A 424 24.09 23.61 0.84
C ALA A 424 23.97 22.08 0.96
N PRO A 425 25.07 21.32 0.76
CA PRO A 425 25.03 19.87 0.90
C PRO A 425 24.78 19.48 2.37
N PRO A 426 24.25 18.27 2.62
CA PRO A 426 24.07 17.73 3.96
C PRO A 426 25.42 17.52 4.66
N GLU A 427 25.42 17.49 5.99
CA GLU A 427 26.62 17.20 6.78
C GLU A 427 27.24 15.84 6.39
N GLU A 428 28.52 15.84 6.03
CA GLU A 428 29.21 14.64 5.51
C GLU A 428 29.65 13.66 6.61
N ASP A 429 29.95 14.15 7.83
CA ASP A 429 30.57 13.36 8.90
C ASP A 429 29.58 12.54 9.74
N ASN A 430 28.28 12.77 9.60
CA ASN A 430 27.27 12.05 10.38
C ASN A 430 26.92 10.71 9.73
N ARG A 431 27.39 9.60 10.32
CA ARG A 431 27.10 8.23 9.83
C ARG A 431 25.61 7.94 9.70
N ASN A 432 24.77 8.52 10.56
CA ASN A 432 23.31 8.36 10.48
C ASN A 432 22.73 9.01 9.22
N ILE A 433 23.32 10.12 8.75
CA ILE A 433 22.93 10.80 7.51
C ILE A 433 23.50 10.04 6.30
N SER A 434 24.73 9.53 6.40
CA SER A 434 25.42 8.85 5.30
C SER A 434 24.66 7.65 4.76
N ASN A 435 23.99 6.86 5.60
CA ASN A 435 23.15 5.74 5.15
C ASN A 435 22.07 6.16 4.14
N TRP A 436 21.51 7.37 4.27
CA TRP A 436 20.48 7.90 3.38
C TRP A 436 21.01 8.42 2.04
N LYS A 437 22.34 8.36 1.82
CA LYS A 437 22.93 8.57 0.50
C LYS A 437 22.69 7.37 -0.44
N SER A 438 22.26 6.22 0.08
CA SER A 438 21.95 5.03 -0.73
C SER A 438 20.52 5.05 -1.27
N LEU A 439 20.38 5.11 -2.60
CA LEU A 439 19.11 4.90 -3.29
C LEU A 439 18.57 3.49 -3.07
N ASP A 440 19.46 2.49 -2.98
CA ASP A 440 19.08 1.10 -2.74
C ASP A 440 18.37 0.96 -1.39
N LEU A 441 18.84 1.65 -0.34
CA LEU A 441 18.16 1.69 0.95
C LEU A 441 16.76 2.28 0.82
N ILE A 442 16.61 3.44 0.17
CA ILE A 442 15.32 4.12 0.04
C ILE A 442 14.34 3.23 -0.74
N GLU A 443 14.77 2.64 -1.85
CA GLU A 443 13.96 1.70 -2.64
C GLU A 443 13.53 0.48 -1.83
N THR A 444 14.44 -0.13 -1.06
CA THR A 444 14.12 -1.29 -0.22
C THR A 444 13.15 -0.93 0.89
N LEU A 445 13.31 0.22 1.56
CA LEU A 445 12.36 0.67 2.60
C LEU A 445 10.99 1.01 2.03
N LEU A 446 10.93 1.65 0.87
CA LEU A 446 9.67 1.91 0.18
C LEU A 446 8.97 0.59 -0.19
N TYR A 447 9.71 -0.41 -0.65
CA TYR A 447 9.12 -1.74 -0.89
C TYR A 447 8.61 -2.38 0.41
N LEU A 448 9.41 -2.35 1.48
CA LEU A 448 9.01 -2.93 2.77
C LEU A 448 7.78 -2.24 3.35
N SER A 449 7.51 -0.98 3.02
CA SER A 449 6.30 -0.26 3.46
C SER A 449 4.98 -0.87 3.00
N GLU A 450 4.99 -1.72 1.99
CA GLU A 450 3.81 -2.47 1.54
C GLU A 450 3.53 -3.71 2.40
N THR A 451 4.38 -3.98 3.40
CA THR A 451 4.26 -5.13 4.30
C THR A 451 3.75 -4.71 5.68
N PRO A 452 3.04 -5.59 6.42
CA PRO A 452 2.43 -5.23 7.71
C PRO A 452 3.44 -5.00 8.84
N TYR A 453 4.71 -5.33 8.62
CA TYR A 453 5.78 -5.22 9.63
C TYR A 453 6.46 -3.86 9.63
N PHE A 454 6.24 -3.06 8.58
CA PHE A 454 6.91 -1.79 8.42
C PHE A 454 6.44 -0.75 9.46
N LYS A 455 7.40 0.05 9.93
CA LYS A 455 7.13 1.18 10.83
C LYS A 455 7.62 2.47 10.18
N GLU A 456 6.69 3.39 9.96
CA GLU A 456 6.94 4.69 9.32
C GLU A 456 7.93 5.58 10.10
N GLU A 457 8.12 5.29 11.40
CA GLU A 457 9.09 5.97 12.28
C GLU A 457 10.51 6.00 11.70
N LEU A 458 10.91 5.04 10.87
CA LEU A 458 12.22 5.03 10.21
C LEU A 458 12.46 6.28 9.34
N PHE A 459 11.41 6.82 8.72
CA PHE A 459 11.51 8.02 7.90
C PHE A 459 11.43 9.32 8.70
N MET A 460 11.14 9.27 10.00
CA MET A 460 11.10 10.48 10.85
C MET A 460 12.49 11.12 10.99
N PHE A 461 13.53 10.29 11.16
CA PHE A 461 14.90 10.79 11.27
C PHE A 461 15.37 11.55 10.00
N PRO A 462 15.33 10.97 8.79
CA PRO A 462 15.78 11.68 7.59
C PRO A 462 14.89 12.89 7.26
N SER A 463 13.57 12.82 7.53
CA SER A 463 12.66 13.95 7.33
C SER A 463 13.03 15.18 8.17
N ALA A 464 13.57 14.97 9.38
CA ALA A 464 13.97 16.05 10.28
C ALA A 464 15.42 16.51 10.08
N ASN A 465 16.35 15.60 9.79
CA ASN A 465 17.79 15.88 9.82
C ASN A 465 18.42 16.05 8.43
N CYS A 466 17.87 15.40 7.40
CA CYS A 466 18.38 15.49 6.03
C CYS A 466 17.25 15.46 4.97
N PRO A 467 16.31 16.42 5.03
CA PRO A 467 15.15 16.45 4.12
C PRO A 467 15.57 16.56 2.64
N ASP A 468 16.70 17.22 2.34
CA ASP A 468 17.25 17.32 0.99
C ASP A 468 17.63 15.96 0.40
N LEU A 469 18.31 15.12 1.18
CA LEU A 469 18.68 13.78 0.74
C LEU A 469 17.45 12.92 0.51
N LEU A 470 16.51 12.99 1.46
CA LEU A 470 15.31 12.18 1.38
C LEU A 470 14.48 12.54 0.14
N ILE A 471 14.15 13.82 -0.06
CA ILE A 471 13.32 14.21 -1.21
C ILE A 471 14.02 13.90 -2.54
N LEU A 472 15.33 14.13 -2.65
CA LEU A 472 16.09 13.81 -3.85
C LEU A 472 16.15 12.30 -4.11
N GLY A 473 16.30 11.50 -3.07
CA GLY A 473 16.28 10.04 -3.18
C GLY A 473 14.91 9.51 -3.62
N LEU A 474 13.82 10.09 -3.09
CA LEU A 474 12.45 9.77 -3.51
C LEU A 474 12.23 10.12 -5.00
N ILE A 475 12.65 11.31 -5.44
CA ILE A 475 12.52 11.75 -6.84
C ILE A 475 13.33 10.88 -7.82
N GLN A 476 14.53 10.44 -7.40
CA GLN A 476 15.44 9.66 -8.25
C GLN A 476 15.11 8.17 -8.30
N THR A 477 14.21 7.70 -7.45
CA THR A 477 13.77 6.30 -7.43
C THR A 477 13.01 5.95 -8.71
N SER A 478 13.42 4.88 -9.40
CA SER A 478 12.88 4.52 -10.73
C SER A 478 11.58 3.71 -10.69
N ARG A 479 11.15 3.24 -9.50
CA ARG A 479 10.00 2.34 -9.30
C ARG A 479 8.69 3.10 -9.12
N VAL A 480 7.57 2.46 -9.45
CA VAL A 480 6.20 3.01 -9.30
C VAL A 480 6.02 3.63 -7.90
N ILE A 481 5.51 4.88 -7.86
CA ILE A 481 5.18 5.56 -6.60
C ILE A 481 4.09 4.77 -5.86
N ASN A 482 4.44 4.24 -4.70
CA ASN A 482 3.50 3.60 -3.78
C ASN A 482 2.92 4.63 -2.78
N PRO A 483 1.93 4.25 -1.95
CA PRO A 483 1.26 5.20 -1.05
C PRO A 483 2.20 5.94 -0.11
N LEU A 484 3.15 5.24 0.54
CA LEU A 484 4.12 5.88 1.44
C LEU A 484 5.05 6.83 0.67
N HIS A 485 5.51 6.44 -0.53
CA HIS A 485 6.32 7.31 -1.38
C HIS A 485 5.56 8.61 -1.70
N GLN A 486 4.28 8.53 -2.07
CA GLN A 486 3.45 9.71 -2.32
C GLN A 486 3.28 10.57 -1.07
N GLU A 487 3.05 9.96 0.08
CA GLU A 487 2.88 10.66 1.36
C GLU A 487 4.17 11.37 1.80
N LEU A 488 5.32 10.70 1.70
CA LEU A 488 6.62 11.29 2.00
C LEU A 488 6.92 12.46 1.06
N LEU A 489 6.74 12.29 -0.25
CA LEU A 489 6.90 13.40 -1.20
C LEU A 489 5.98 14.59 -0.84
N SER A 490 4.70 14.33 -0.60
CA SER A 490 3.72 15.37 -0.26
C SER A 490 4.05 16.09 1.06
N SER A 491 4.49 15.35 2.08
CA SER A 491 4.87 15.91 3.38
C SER A 491 6.18 16.71 3.36
N MET A 492 7.09 16.39 2.43
CA MET A 492 8.35 17.14 2.26
C MET A 492 8.13 18.48 1.54
N ILE A 493 7.16 18.61 0.63
CA ILE A 493 6.92 19.86 -0.12
C ILE A 493 6.77 21.10 0.79
N PRO A 494 5.95 21.08 1.86
CA PRO A 494 5.86 22.20 2.81
C PRO A 494 7.21 22.64 3.43
N VAL A 495 8.13 21.70 3.69
CA VAL A 495 9.45 22.00 4.25
C VAL A 495 10.25 22.88 3.29
N PHE A 496 10.22 22.55 1.99
CA PHE A 496 10.90 23.32 0.95
C PHE A 496 10.15 24.57 0.50
N LEU A 497 8.83 24.66 0.70
CA LEU A 497 8.09 25.91 0.51
C LEU A 497 8.41 26.94 1.61
N GLY A 498 8.86 26.49 2.78
CA GLY A 498 9.43 27.34 3.81
C GLY A 498 10.78 27.97 3.41
N ASN A 499 11.52 28.44 4.40
CA ASN A 499 12.80 29.13 4.21
C ASN A 499 13.98 28.13 4.08
N HIS A 500 13.87 27.15 3.19
CA HIS A 500 14.94 26.15 2.97
C HIS A 500 15.97 26.63 1.93
N PRO A 501 17.30 26.57 2.21
CA PRO A 501 18.34 27.08 1.30
C PRO A 501 18.34 26.41 -0.08
N ASN A 502 18.00 25.12 -0.15
CA ASN A 502 17.96 24.35 -1.39
C ASN A 502 16.60 24.31 -2.10
N SER A 503 15.60 25.05 -1.60
CA SER A 503 14.23 25.05 -2.10
C SER A 503 14.13 25.11 -3.64
N ALA A 504 14.77 26.10 -4.26
CA ALA A 504 14.68 26.31 -5.71
C ALA A 504 15.24 25.12 -6.53
N ILE A 505 16.34 24.52 -6.07
CA ILE A 505 17.00 23.40 -6.77
C ILE A 505 16.17 22.14 -6.63
N VAL A 506 15.70 21.85 -5.42
CA VAL A 506 14.84 20.69 -5.15
C VAL A 506 13.59 20.73 -6.01
N PHE A 507 12.89 21.87 -6.06
CA PHE A 507 11.71 22.03 -6.91
C PHE A 507 12.04 21.90 -8.39
N HIS A 508 13.17 22.47 -8.84
CA HIS A 508 13.59 22.35 -10.24
C HIS A 508 13.84 20.89 -10.64
N LEU A 509 14.55 20.12 -9.81
CA LEU A 509 14.83 18.70 -10.04
C LEU A 509 13.57 17.84 -9.96
N ALA A 510 12.71 18.09 -8.97
CA ALA A 510 11.44 17.38 -8.83
C ALA A 510 10.51 17.60 -10.03
N TRP A 511 10.45 18.84 -10.54
CA TRP A 511 9.59 19.21 -11.65
C TRP A 511 10.05 18.65 -13.00
N HIS A 512 11.37 18.49 -13.17
CA HIS A 512 12.00 17.96 -14.38
C HIS A 512 12.53 16.53 -14.20
N SER A 513 11.98 15.79 -13.24
CA SER A 513 12.37 14.40 -13.01
C SER A 513 12.20 13.58 -14.30
N GLN A 514 13.19 12.74 -14.60
CA GLN A 514 13.14 11.86 -15.79
C GLN A 514 12.12 10.73 -15.60
N TYR A 515 11.96 10.26 -14.36
CA TYR A 515 11.04 9.21 -13.97
C TYR A 515 9.76 9.83 -13.39
N GLN A 516 8.59 9.34 -13.84
CA GLN A 516 7.26 9.67 -13.29
C GLN A 516 6.93 11.16 -13.18
N SER A 517 7.45 11.96 -14.10
CA SER A 517 7.34 13.43 -14.10
C SER A 517 5.90 13.94 -13.92
N SER A 518 4.92 13.33 -14.59
CA SER A 518 3.52 13.75 -14.46
C SER A 518 2.96 13.53 -13.05
N THR A 519 3.30 12.40 -12.42
CA THR A 519 2.82 12.05 -11.08
C THR A 519 3.45 12.97 -10.03
N ILE A 520 4.77 13.16 -10.10
CA ILE A 520 5.49 14.05 -9.16
C ILE A 520 5.00 15.49 -9.29
N ARG A 521 4.79 15.99 -10.51
CA ARG A 521 4.19 17.32 -10.72
C ARG A 521 2.81 17.43 -10.07
N ASN A 522 1.95 16.43 -10.24
CA ASN A 522 0.65 16.41 -9.60
C ASN A 522 0.78 16.43 -8.06
N ILE A 523 1.67 15.64 -7.48
CA ILE A 523 1.92 15.63 -6.04
C ILE A 523 2.35 17.01 -5.55
N ILE A 524 3.32 17.65 -6.22
CA ILE A 524 3.80 19.01 -5.88
C ILE A 524 2.65 20.01 -5.92
N MET A 525 1.85 19.99 -6.99
CA MET A 525 0.74 20.92 -7.18
C MET A 525 -0.35 20.77 -6.10
N HIS A 526 -0.72 19.54 -5.75
CA HIS A 526 -1.70 19.29 -4.69
C HIS A 526 -1.13 19.63 -3.31
N ALA A 527 0.14 19.31 -3.04
CA ALA A 527 0.80 19.67 -1.79
C ALA A 527 0.92 21.19 -1.59
N MET A 528 1.15 21.96 -2.67
CA MET A 528 1.09 23.43 -2.64
C MET A 528 -0.30 23.94 -2.25
N ALA A 529 -1.35 23.38 -2.85
CA ALA A 529 -2.73 23.75 -2.55
C ALA A 529 -3.09 23.41 -1.09
N ASP A 530 -2.73 22.21 -0.63
CA ASP A 530 -2.97 21.76 0.74
C ASP A 530 -2.21 22.62 1.77
N TRP A 531 -0.95 22.97 1.49
CA TRP A 531 -0.15 23.83 2.36
C TRP A 531 -0.77 25.23 2.54
N TYR A 532 -1.39 25.76 1.48
CA TYR A 532 -2.14 27.01 1.54
C TYR A 532 -3.43 26.88 2.37
N VAL A 533 -4.21 25.84 2.13
CA VAL A 533 -5.48 25.60 2.87
C VAL A 533 -5.23 25.39 4.36
N ARG A 534 -4.21 24.61 4.74
CA ARG A 534 -3.79 24.43 6.15
C ARG A 534 -3.28 25.72 6.80
N GLY A 535 -2.87 26.71 6.00
CA GLY A 535 -2.45 28.03 6.47
C GLY A 535 -3.59 29.02 6.65
N ASP A 536 -4.84 28.58 6.60
CA ASP A 536 -6.04 29.41 6.70
C ASP A 536 -6.05 30.61 5.71
N GLY A 537 -5.54 30.38 4.51
CA GLY A 537 -5.52 31.40 3.45
C GLY A 537 -4.44 32.48 3.59
N ASP A 538 -3.37 32.20 4.34
CA ASP A 538 -2.19 33.05 4.51
C ASP A 538 -1.62 33.53 3.16
N GLN A 539 -1.58 34.85 2.98
CA GLN A 539 -1.10 35.49 1.76
C GLN A 539 0.39 35.35 1.55
N THR A 540 1.17 35.17 2.61
CA THR A 540 2.62 34.97 2.50
C THR A 540 2.92 33.60 1.87
N ARG A 541 2.20 32.55 2.27
CA ARG A 541 2.25 31.22 1.65
C ARG A 541 1.84 31.27 0.19
N LEU A 542 0.73 31.96 -0.10
CA LEU A 542 0.24 32.10 -1.48
C LEU A 542 1.25 32.84 -2.37
N SER A 543 1.87 33.90 -1.86
CA SER A 543 2.96 34.61 -2.52
C SER A 543 4.13 33.69 -2.82
N ARG A 544 4.55 32.91 -1.83
CA ARG A 544 5.67 31.97 -1.97
C ARG A 544 5.37 30.87 -2.99
N ILE A 545 4.16 30.31 -2.99
CA ILE A 545 3.71 29.34 -4.00
C ILE A 545 3.76 29.97 -5.39
N LEU A 546 3.27 31.21 -5.55
CA LEU A 546 3.30 31.89 -6.84
C LEU A 546 4.74 32.12 -7.34
N ASP A 547 5.65 32.52 -6.45
CA ASP A 547 7.08 32.70 -6.81
C ASP A 547 7.68 31.39 -7.33
N VAL A 548 7.50 30.29 -6.60
CA VAL A 548 8.00 28.96 -7.02
C VAL A 548 7.32 28.51 -8.31
N ALA A 549 6.02 28.74 -8.48
CA ALA A 549 5.29 28.38 -9.68
C ALA A 549 5.78 29.15 -10.92
N GLN A 550 6.19 30.41 -10.77
CA GLN A 550 6.80 31.18 -11.85
C GLN A 550 8.17 30.61 -12.24
N ASP A 551 9.02 30.33 -11.24
CA ASP A 551 10.34 29.75 -11.46
C ASP A 551 10.26 28.40 -12.22
N LEU A 552 9.25 27.59 -11.91
CA LEU A 552 8.97 26.31 -12.57
C LEU A 552 8.18 26.43 -13.88
N LYS A 553 7.71 27.62 -14.25
CA LYS A 553 6.75 27.84 -15.36
C LYS A 553 5.49 26.98 -15.24
N ALA A 554 5.03 26.76 -14.00
CA ALA A 554 3.94 25.88 -13.63
C ALA A 554 2.60 26.59 -13.39
N LEU A 555 2.55 27.93 -13.48
CA LEU A 555 1.36 28.71 -13.12
C LEU A 555 0.09 28.25 -13.84
N SER A 556 0.16 28.01 -15.16
CA SER A 556 -1.01 27.56 -15.94
C SER A 556 -1.54 26.20 -15.47
N MET A 557 -0.64 25.29 -15.05
CA MET A 557 -1.02 23.97 -14.54
C MET A 557 -1.69 24.07 -13.17
N LEU A 558 -1.16 24.90 -12.26
CA LEU A 558 -1.78 25.16 -10.95
C LEU A 558 -3.17 25.79 -11.07
N LEU A 559 -3.34 26.72 -12.01
CA LEU A 559 -4.64 27.35 -12.26
C LEU A 559 -5.68 26.39 -12.85
N ASN A 560 -5.26 25.22 -13.32
CA ASN A 560 -6.14 24.19 -13.86
C ASN A 560 -6.62 23.18 -12.81
N LEU A 561 -6.14 23.24 -11.57
CA LEU A 561 -6.61 22.38 -10.49
C LEU A 561 -8.07 22.68 -10.12
N THR A 562 -8.71 21.73 -9.42
CA THR A 562 -10.11 21.81 -8.97
C THR A 562 -10.34 22.39 -7.56
N PRO A 563 -9.36 22.51 -6.64
CA PRO A 563 -9.56 23.24 -5.38
C PRO A 563 -9.80 24.74 -5.64
N PHE A 564 -11.04 25.11 -5.96
CA PHE A 564 -11.39 26.43 -6.46
C PHE A 564 -11.05 27.54 -5.47
N GLN A 565 -11.12 27.29 -4.16
CA GLN A 565 -10.71 28.25 -3.15
C GLN A 565 -9.25 28.69 -3.32
N PHE A 566 -8.33 27.73 -3.50
CA PHE A 566 -6.90 28.00 -3.73
C PHE A 566 -6.67 28.64 -5.09
N VAL A 567 -7.28 28.08 -6.14
CA VAL A 567 -7.06 28.51 -7.52
C VAL A 567 -7.56 29.94 -7.77
N ILE A 568 -8.70 30.34 -7.21
CA ILE A 568 -9.23 31.70 -7.32
C ILE A 568 -8.33 32.70 -6.56
N ASP A 569 -7.90 32.35 -5.33
CA ASP A 569 -6.94 33.17 -4.57
C ASP A 569 -5.63 33.36 -5.36
N LEU A 570 -5.09 32.28 -5.94
CA LEU A 570 -3.86 32.31 -6.75
C LEU A 570 -4.03 33.13 -8.03
N ALA A 571 -5.16 33.00 -8.73
CA ALA A 571 -5.46 33.75 -9.95
C ALA A 571 -5.54 35.27 -9.69
N CYS A 572 -6.18 35.67 -8.59
CA CYS A 572 -6.25 37.06 -8.17
C CYS A 572 -4.86 37.63 -7.88
N LEU A 573 -4.02 36.86 -7.18
CA LEU A 573 -2.65 37.26 -6.88
C LEU A 573 -1.78 37.35 -8.14
N ALA A 574 -1.90 36.37 -9.05
CA ALA A 574 -1.20 36.35 -10.34
C ALA A 574 -1.61 37.53 -11.23
N SER A 575 -2.91 37.90 -11.24
CA SER A 575 -3.39 39.08 -11.95
C SER A 575 -2.82 40.38 -11.39
N ARG A 576 -2.70 40.51 -10.07
CA ARG A 576 -2.08 41.68 -9.42
C ARG A 576 -0.60 41.83 -9.78
N ARG A 577 0.08 40.70 -10.03
CA ARG A 577 1.48 40.68 -10.48
C ARG A 577 1.64 40.64 -12.00
N GLU A 578 0.55 40.90 -12.74
CA GLU A 578 0.54 40.98 -14.21
C GLU A 578 0.91 39.66 -14.91
N TYR A 579 0.86 38.53 -14.20
CA TYR A 579 1.13 37.19 -14.76
C TYR A 579 -0.09 36.55 -15.43
N LEU A 580 -1.30 37.08 -15.19
CA LEU A 580 -2.56 36.53 -15.68
C LEU A 580 -3.55 37.65 -16.04
N LYS A 581 -4.29 37.48 -17.14
CA LYS A 581 -5.46 38.31 -17.46
C LYS A 581 -6.71 37.70 -16.83
N LEU A 582 -7.15 38.27 -15.71
CA LEU A 582 -8.22 37.71 -14.88
C LEU A 582 -9.55 37.55 -15.64
N ASP A 583 -9.97 38.53 -16.43
CA ASP A 583 -11.23 38.49 -17.19
C ASP A 583 -11.32 37.28 -18.13
N LYS A 584 -10.26 37.07 -18.90
CA LYS A 584 -10.18 35.95 -19.85
C LYS A 584 -10.20 34.63 -19.10
N TRP A 585 -9.41 34.53 -18.04
CA TRP A 585 -9.31 33.31 -17.24
C TRP A 585 -10.63 32.94 -16.55
N LEU A 586 -11.34 33.92 -15.98
CA LEU A 586 -12.67 33.72 -15.39
C LEU A 586 -13.67 33.24 -16.44
N THR A 587 -13.66 33.85 -17.63
CA THR A 587 -14.53 33.45 -18.75
C THR A 587 -14.26 32.01 -19.18
N ASP A 588 -12.98 31.65 -19.34
CA ASP A 588 -12.57 30.30 -19.72
C ASP A 588 -12.97 29.27 -18.64
N LYS A 589 -12.76 29.57 -17.35
CA LYS A 589 -13.12 28.67 -16.24
C LYS A 589 -14.61 28.48 -16.04
N VAL A 590 -15.43 29.51 -16.21
CA VAL A 590 -16.91 29.37 -16.17
C VAL A 590 -17.40 28.53 -17.34
N ARG A 591 -16.81 28.67 -18.53
CA ARG A 591 -17.16 27.83 -19.68
C ARG A 591 -16.89 26.35 -19.41
N ASP A 592 -15.78 26.04 -18.74
CA ASP A 592 -15.37 24.65 -18.51
C ASP A 592 -16.07 23.98 -17.31
N HIS A 593 -16.37 24.74 -16.23
CA HIS A 593 -16.92 24.19 -14.97
C HIS A 593 -18.35 24.66 -14.64
N GLY A 594 -18.90 25.59 -15.41
CA GLY A 594 -20.27 26.08 -15.24
C GLY A 594 -20.54 26.75 -13.89
N GLU A 595 -21.77 26.55 -13.40
CA GLU A 595 -22.29 27.22 -12.20
C GLU A 595 -21.52 26.88 -10.92
N SER A 596 -20.93 25.68 -10.81
CA SER A 596 -20.13 25.26 -9.66
C SER A 596 -18.94 26.19 -9.36
N PHE A 597 -18.32 26.74 -10.42
CA PHE A 597 -17.23 27.69 -10.29
C PHE A 597 -17.72 29.11 -9.93
N VAL A 598 -18.91 29.48 -10.41
CA VAL A 598 -19.56 30.76 -10.06
C VAL A 598 -19.88 30.81 -8.56
N GLU A 599 -20.41 29.71 -8.02
CA GLU A 599 -20.66 29.57 -6.57
C GLU A 599 -19.36 29.68 -5.75
N ALA A 600 -18.27 29.08 -6.22
CA ALA A 600 -16.96 29.21 -5.59
C ALA A 600 -16.43 30.67 -5.62
N CYS A 601 -16.67 31.42 -6.70
CA CYS A 601 -16.33 32.84 -6.79
C CYS A 601 -17.14 33.69 -5.79
N VAL A 602 -18.44 33.43 -5.65
CA VAL A 602 -19.32 34.10 -4.68
C VAL A 602 -18.85 33.80 -3.25
N SER A 603 -18.53 32.53 -2.96
CA SER A 603 -17.99 32.12 -1.65
C SER A 603 -16.65 32.77 -1.34
N PHE A 604 -15.77 32.88 -2.33
CA PHE A 604 -14.49 33.58 -2.23
C PHE A 604 -14.67 35.07 -1.89
N LEU A 605 -15.53 35.78 -2.63
CA LEU A 605 -15.77 37.21 -2.41
C LEU A 605 -16.40 37.46 -1.03
N THR A 606 -17.33 36.59 -0.61
CA THR A 606 -17.94 36.64 0.73
C THR A 606 -16.89 36.49 1.83
N ARG A 607 -15.95 35.54 1.68
CA ARG A 607 -14.89 35.29 2.66
C ARG A 607 -13.86 36.42 2.72
N ARG A 608 -13.41 36.92 1.57
CA ARG A 608 -12.35 37.93 1.46
C ARG A 608 -12.84 39.37 1.59
N SER A 609 -14.12 39.61 1.37
CA SER A 609 -14.73 40.93 1.43
C SER A 609 -16.17 40.84 1.94
N PRO A 610 -16.40 40.41 3.19
CA PRO A 610 -17.75 40.18 3.74
C PRO A 610 -18.63 41.44 3.74
N GLN A 611 -18.01 42.63 3.64
CA GLN A 611 -18.71 43.92 3.55
C GLN A 611 -19.62 44.05 2.32
N ILE A 612 -19.40 43.27 1.24
CA ILE A 612 -20.25 43.29 0.04
C ILE A 612 -21.62 42.62 0.25
N MET A 613 -21.82 41.89 1.34
CA MET A 613 -23.11 41.25 1.66
C MET A 613 -24.04 42.13 2.51
N GLY A 614 -23.67 43.39 2.78
CA GLY A 614 -24.55 44.39 3.39
C GLY A 614 -24.63 44.35 4.93
N GLY A 615 -23.75 43.61 5.61
CA GLY A 615 -23.66 43.56 7.08
C GLY A 615 -22.60 44.51 7.66
N SER A 616 -22.88 45.09 8.84
CA SER A 616 -21.88 45.83 9.64
C SER A 616 -20.87 44.87 10.28
N VAL A 617 -19.88 44.44 9.49
CA VAL A 617 -18.79 43.59 9.99
C VAL A 617 -17.87 44.45 10.88
N LYS A 618 -17.73 44.09 12.16
CA LYS A 618 -16.79 44.73 13.10
C LYS A 618 -15.36 44.63 12.54
N GLU A 619 -14.56 45.69 12.67
CA GLU A 619 -13.19 45.77 12.12
C GLU A 619 -12.27 44.61 12.54
N GLU A 620 -12.45 44.04 13.74
CA GLU A 620 -11.71 42.87 14.23
C GLU A 620 -11.95 41.58 13.43
N ASN A 621 -13.08 41.47 12.71
CA ASN A 621 -13.44 40.31 11.90
C ASN A 621 -13.11 40.51 10.40
N LEU A 622 -12.45 41.61 10.03
CA LEU A 622 -12.02 41.81 8.65
C LEU A 622 -10.72 41.04 8.38
N PRO A 623 -10.62 40.32 7.25
CA PRO A 623 -9.38 39.64 6.90
C PRO A 623 -8.25 40.67 6.78
N LYS A 624 -7.11 40.42 7.43
CA LYS A 624 -5.92 41.31 7.46
C LYS A 624 -5.35 41.65 6.08
N SER A 625 -5.82 40.97 5.02
CA SER A 625 -5.49 41.22 3.62
C SER A 625 -6.77 41.42 2.80
N ALA A 626 -7.19 42.68 2.66
CA ALA A 626 -8.31 43.03 1.80
C ALA A 626 -7.96 42.83 0.32
N LEU A 627 -8.95 42.43 -0.48
CA LEU A 627 -8.80 42.35 -1.94
C LEU A 627 -8.57 43.76 -2.54
N PRO A 628 -7.67 43.91 -3.53
CA PRO A 628 -7.53 45.16 -4.26
C PRO A 628 -8.85 45.58 -4.91
N SER A 629 -9.12 46.89 -4.92
CA SER A 629 -10.36 47.46 -5.48
C SER A 629 -10.55 47.13 -6.96
N GLU A 630 -9.47 47.02 -7.72
CA GLU A 630 -9.50 46.67 -9.14
C GLU A 630 -9.89 45.20 -9.35
N THR A 631 -9.24 44.28 -8.64
CA THR A 631 -9.58 42.84 -8.68
C THR A 631 -11.03 42.58 -8.26
N LEU A 632 -11.49 43.28 -7.21
CA LEU A 632 -12.88 43.20 -6.74
C LEU A 632 -13.86 43.71 -7.80
N ALA A 633 -13.57 44.85 -8.43
CA ALA A 633 -14.41 45.41 -9.49
C ALA A 633 -14.49 44.49 -10.72
N THR A 634 -13.36 43.92 -11.14
CA THR A 634 -13.29 42.95 -12.25
C THR A 634 -14.13 41.71 -11.98
N MET A 635 -13.98 41.08 -10.80
CA MET A 635 -14.76 39.88 -10.45
C MET A 635 -16.26 40.17 -10.34
N ILE A 636 -16.65 41.28 -9.70
CA ILE A 636 -18.07 41.63 -9.54
C ILE A 636 -18.69 42.03 -10.89
N GLY A 637 -17.97 42.77 -11.74
CA GLY A 637 -18.42 43.10 -13.09
C GLY A 637 -18.65 41.84 -13.94
N PHE A 638 -17.73 40.87 -13.85
CA PHE A 638 -17.86 39.57 -14.51
C PHE A 638 -19.07 38.78 -13.97
N LEU A 639 -19.21 38.64 -12.65
CA LEU A 639 -20.34 37.94 -12.04
C LEU A 639 -21.70 38.58 -12.39
N HIS A 640 -21.76 39.91 -12.47
CA HIS A 640 -22.97 40.62 -12.88
C HIS A 640 -23.39 40.25 -14.31
N SER A 641 -22.43 40.07 -15.24
CA SER A 641 -22.71 39.66 -16.61
C SER A 641 -23.31 38.24 -16.71
N LEU A 642 -23.05 37.39 -15.71
CA LEU A 642 -23.53 36.00 -15.65
C LEU A 642 -24.82 35.84 -14.84
N ALA A 643 -25.21 36.84 -14.04
CA ALA A 643 -26.40 36.84 -13.21
C ALA A 643 -27.71 36.47 -13.94
N PRO A 644 -27.92 36.83 -15.23
CA PRO A 644 -29.15 36.44 -15.96
C PRO A 644 -29.20 34.97 -16.37
N SER A 645 -28.07 34.25 -16.34
CA SER A 645 -27.91 32.92 -16.93
C SER A 645 -27.74 31.78 -15.93
N ILE A 646 -27.83 32.06 -14.63
CA ILE A 646 -27.58 31.15 -13.51
C ILE A 646 -28.85 30.96 -12.65
N SER A 647 -28.81 30.04 -11.67
CA SER A 647 -29.94 29.83 -10.76
C SER A 647 -30.37 31.09 -10.02
N GLN A 648 -31.67 31.15 -9.69
CA GLN A 648 -32.29 32.32 -9.08
C GLN A 648 -31.64 32.68 -7.73
N GLU A 649 -31.32 31.70 -6.90
CA GLU A 649 -30.68 31.92 -5.59
C GLU A 649 -29.28 32.54 -5.72
N LEU A 650 -28.49 32.08 -6.70
CA LEU A 650 -27.14 32.58 -6.93
C LEU A 650 -27.17 33.98 -7.57
N SER A 651 -28.13 34.22 -8.45
CA SER A 651 -28.38 35.53 -9.06
C SER A 651 -28.72 36.60 -8.00
N GLU A 652 -29.60 36.28 -7.05
CA GLU A 652 -29.96 37.17 -5.94
C GLU A 652 -28.75 37.51 -5.05
N LYS A 653 -27.89 36.52 -4.74
CA LYS A 653 -26.63 36.74 -4.01
C LYS A 653 -25.70 37.67 -4.77
N ILE A 654 -25.50 37.46 -6.09
CA ILE A 654 -24.64 38.30 -6.92
C ILE A 654 -25.18 39.74 -7.01
N LEU A 655 -26.49 39.91 -7.23
CA LEU A 655 -27.10 41.25 -7.28
C LEU A 655 -26.95 42.01 -5.96
N THR A 656 -27.02 41.31 -4.82
CA THR A 656 -26.72 41.88 -3.50
C THR A 656 -25.27 42.35 -3.40
N MET A 657 -24.31 41.55 -3.88
CA MET A 657 -22.89 41.94 -3.92
C MET A 657 -22.65 43.16 -4.81
N VAL A 658 -23.28 43.20 -5.99
CA VAL A 658 -23.19 44.31 -6.95
C VAL A 658 -23.75 45.60 -6.35
N ALA A 659 -24.90 45.53 -5.65
CA ALA A 659 -25.53 46.69 -5.03
C ALA A 659 -24.67 47.33 -3.92
N ASN A 660 -23.94 46.52 -3.15
CA ASN A 660 -23.09 46.98 -2.04
C ASN A 660 -21.65 47.31 -2.47
N CYS A 661 -21.20 46.83 -3.64
CA CYS A 661 -19.85 47.03 -4.16
C CYS A 661 -19.42 48.51 -4.23
N PRO A 662 -20.22 49.47 -4.73
CA PRO A 662 -19.86 50.88 -4.76
C PRO A 662 -19.57 51.48 -3.37
N ALA A 663 -20.28 51.02 -2.33
CA ALA A 663 -20.07 51.49 -0.96
C ALA A 663 -18.73 51.01 -0.38
N VAL A 664 -18.30 49.81 -0.74
CA VAL A 664 -17.01 49.23 -0.33
C VAL A 664 -15.84 49.85 -1.11
N LEU A 665 -15.98 50.04 -2.43
CA LEU A 665 -14.98 50.69 -3.28
C LEU A 665 -14.75 52.16 -2.88
N ASN A 666 -15.80 52.86 -2.44
CA ASN A 666 -15.71 54.26 -2.01
C ASN A 666 -15.12 54.42 -0.59
N LYS A 667 -15.28 53.45 0.31
CA LYS A 667 -14.64 53.47 1.64
C LYS A 667 -13.13 53.22 1.59
N ASN A 668 -12.65 52.40 0.65
CA ASN A 668 -11.22 52.09 0.49
C ASN A 668 -10.42 53.23 -0.20
N ARG A 669 -11.08 54.29 -0.66
CA ARG A 669 -10.45 55.54 -1.12
C ARG A 669 -10.39 56.56 0.03
N LEU A 670 -9.51 56.36 1.01
CA LEU A 670 -9.08 57.49 1.84
C LEU A 670 -8.19 58.41 0.98
N PRO A 671 -8.41 59.74 0.96
CA PRO A 671 -7.46 60.65 0.33
C PRO A 671 -6.15 60.67 1.16
N PRO A 672 -4.99 60.94 0.54
CA PRO A 672 -3.73 61.08 1.28
C PRO A 672 -3.87 62.17 2.35
N PRO A 673 -3.18 62.04 3.50
CA PRO A 673 -3.27 63.00 4.59
C PRO A 673 -2.75 64.37 4.11
N GLY A 674 -3.64 65.35 3.95
CA GLY A 674 -3.22 66.71 3.61
C GLY A 674 -4.22 67.66 2.94
N VAL A 675 -5.46 67.26 2.63
CA VAL A 675 -6.40 68.18 1.96
C VAL A 675 -7.67 68.39 2.78
N VAL A 676 -7.63 69.44 3.63
CA VAL A 676 -8.81 70.02 4.29
C VAL A 676 -9.61 70.78 3.24
N LYS A 677 -10.87 70.38 2.99
CA LYS A 677 -11.84 71.23 2.30
C LYS A 677 -12.63 72.02 3.34
N THR A 678 -12.36 73.32 3.39
CA THR A 678 -13.20 74.31 4.05
C THR A 678 -14.41 74.64 3.17
N SER A 679 -15.61 74.52 3.72
CA SER A 679 -16.74 75.37 3.34
C SER A 679 -17.63 75.57 4.56
N GLN A 680 -17.63 76.81 5.06
CA GLN A 680 -18.47 77.32 6.14
C GLN A 680 -19.96 77.28 5.77
N GLY A 681 -20.80 77.06 6.79
CA GLY A 681 -22.24 77.23 6.75
C GLY A 681 -22.90 76.88 8.10
N LEU A 682 -22.76 77.77 9.08
CA LEU A 682 -23.48 77.89 10.37
C LEU A 682 -24.98 77.50 10.25
N GLN A 683 -25.58 76.64 11.08
CA GLN A 683 -25.97 76.68 12.52
C GLN A 683 -26.73 75.34 12.75
N SER A 684 -26.94 74.71 13.90
CA SER A 684 -26.85 75.04 15.34
C SER A 684 -26.81 73.71 16.10
N VAL A 685 -26.01 73.68 17.16
CA VAL A 685 -25.97 72.65 18.19
C VAL A 685 -27.36 72.43 18.79
N LEU A 686 -27.85 71.18 18.81
CA LEU A 686 -28.28 70.47 20.03
C LEU A 686 -28.75 69.05 19.70
N SER A 687 -28.29 68.15 20.55
CA SER A 687 -28.39 66.70 20.54
C SER A 687 -29.82 66.17 20.65
N SER A 688 -30.13 65.09 19.93
CA SER A 688 -31.34 64.29 20.17
C SER A 688 -31.03 62.79 19.98
N SER A 689 -30.43 62.22 21.02
CA SER A 689 -30.52 60.80 21.30
C SER A 689 -31.92 60.46 21.79
N ALA A 690 -32.51 59.43 21.18
CA ALA A 690 -33.56 58.54 21.68
C ALA A 690 -34.95 59.13 21.96
N ILE A 691 -35.92 58.80 21.10
CA ILE A 691 -37.33 58.64 21.51
C ILE A 691 -37.93 57.43 20.79
N ASN A 692 -38.25 56.40 21.58
CA ASN A 692 -39.25 55.36 21.40
C ASN A 692 -39.23 54.61 22.76
N THR A 693 -40.25 54.53 23.62
CA THR A 693 -41.71 54.67 23.58
C THR A 693 -42.19 54.82 25.07
N PRO A 694 -43.46 54.60 25.50
CA PRO A 694 -44.34 55.69 25.91
C PRO A 694 -44.89 55.62 27.36
N THR A 695 -45.46 56.75 27.78
CA THR A 695 -46.64 56.90 28.67
C THR A 695 -46.64 56.25 30.07
N ASN A 696 -46.54 57.09 31.13
CA ASN A 696 -47.64 57.17 32.10
C ASN A 696 -47.64 58.48 32.92
N SER A 697 -48.78 59.17 32.83
CA SER A 697 -49.42 60.10 33.77
C SER A 697 -48.68 60.62 35.01
N SER A 698 -48.40 61.92 34.99
CA SER A 698 -49.04 62.95 35.82
C SER A 698 -49.08 62.84 37.37
N VAL A 699 -48.40 63.82 37.99
CA VAL A 699 -48.92 64.77 39.01
C VAL A 699 -48.85 64.35 40.50
N ARG A 700 -47.96 64.99 41.31
CA ARG A 700 -48.28 66.10 42.27
C ARG A 700 -47.18 66.39 43.33
N LYS A 701 -47.02 67.71 43.61
CA LYS A 701 -46.72 68.42 44.88
C LYS A 701 -45.32 68.25 45.52
N TRP A 702 -44.50 69.30 45.60
CA TRP A 702 -44.51 70.49 46.50
C TRP A 702 -43.95 70.21 47.91
N GLU A 703 -42.91 71.00 48.22
CA GLU A 703 -42.46 71.55 49.51
C GLU A 703 -41.09 71.12 50.08
N ASN A 704 -40.34 72.19 50.39
CA ASN A 704 -39.03 72.43 51.01
C ASN A 704 -38.96 71.93 52.49
N PRO A 705 -37.91 72.21 53.30
CA PRO A 705 -36.48 72.49 53.04
C PRO A 705 -35.52 71.80 54.07
N ASP A 706 -34.21 72.06 53.89
CA ASP A 706 -33.12 72.19 54.87
C ASP A 706 -32.73 71.04 55.82
N LEU A 707 -31.45 70.61 55.73
CA LEU A 707 -30.54 70.62 56.88
C LEU A 707 -29.05 70.47 56.51
N ALA A 708 -28.28 71.33 57.17
CA ALA A 708 -26.84 71.49 57.33
C ALA A 708 -26.00 70.18 57.37
N VAL A 709 -24.91 70.06 56.61
CA VAL A 709 -23.52 70.55 56.88
C VAL A 709 -22.81 69.84 58.04
N LEU A 710 -21.79 69.02 57.70
CA LEU A 710 -20.41 68.95 58.25
C LEU A 710 -19.77 67.62 57.78
N ASN A 711 -18.89 67.64 56.78
CA ASN A 711 -17.41 67.68 56.89
C ASN A 711 -16.85 66.67 57.93
N ALA A 712 -16.32 65.51 57.50
CA ALA A 712 -14.94 65.28 57.00
C ALA A 712 -14.07 64.61 58.12
N PRO A 713 -12.86 64.05 57.84
CA PRO A 713 -12.71 62.72 57.25
C PRO A 713 -11.60 61.86 57.92
N SER A 714 -11.57 60.56 57.62
CA SER A 714 -10.39 59.66 57.55
C SER A 714 -10.93 58.23 57.33
N ALA A 715 -10.51 57.39 56.40
CA ALA A 715 -9.34 57.35 55.53
C ALA A 715 -9.72 56.59 54.23
#